data_AF-A0AA94XRS2-F1
#
_entry.id   AF-A0AA94XRS2-F1
#
_cell.length_a   1.000
_cell.length_b   1.000
_cell.length_c   1.000
_cell.angle_alpha   90.00
_cell.angle_beta   90.00
_cell.angle_gamma   90.00
#
_symmetry.space_group_name_H-M   'P 1'
#
loop_
_entity.id
_entity.type
_entity.pdbx_description
1 polymer ?
#
loop_
_entity_poly.entity_id
_entity_poly.type
_entity_poly.pdbx_seq_one_letter_code
_entity_poly.pdbx_strand_id
1 'polypeptide(L)'
;MNIDDLRNQVQMQAVAGDGAFVADAFASVFAQKLEEAEILTDINVERLQCNGPRGKRLELLGYSENSFEQSLTILAGKYFGTDRVLTMTEAKDILNRATSFVENSATGWLQKNLEFSSREWEYSDYFRQQIAENKVAKIRVILITDAIMSDRIKSIESGTVTGIKTTYEIWDQKRLIDAAIPDMGSEDIQVDLTKWIPGGLPCLVASSTDDATRTYLAVVPAQILADVFEEYGSLLLESNVRTFLSTRGPVNKGIQATLSREPERFLAYNNGITTTSTKVEIDTSSNGTRITKIEKLQIVNGGQTTASIAHFLRNSREANLQDVSVQMKLVTVTQSDASSVVQSVAKYANSQNRVSAADLFSTHDFHVRMEQISRRIKAPVIEGQQYRSGWYYERARGQWENDRASLTSAAKKAKFDLEYPRSQRLTKTDFAKYNYCWGGHPDLVSKGAQTVFTDFANKIDQQWTNNDGKGSDDFGDDYYRNNVCLAIIYEGLRSEVLRQDWYQASRGYLANIVAYAIAKFSLSIKQQFFGAELNFSSIWNNQEIGPETLTELVNLSRLAQIHLTDPSRPQGNVTQWAKQQACWERFKILPVKLGSLLQQELISQQEAKTQVAEARKVRAIDSSYETIQRVMEVDKAIWHVAIGSQPGLRISPTESTLVRKYGIPNNAVPSERQATAMLRVLARMEGLGIISSDQY
;
A
#
# COMPACT_ATOMS: atom_id res chain seq x y z
N MET A 1 -20.66 -19.33 14.25
CA MET A 1 -19.67 -20.43 14.23
C MET A 1 -20.10 -21.42 15.31
N ASN A 2 -20.26 -22.72 15.01
CA ASN A 2 -20.66 -23.72 16.02
C ASN A 2 -19.42 -24.42 16.61
N ILE A 3 -19.51 -24.95 17.83
CA ILE A 3 -18.44 -25.64 18.57
C ILE A 3 -17.86 -26.82 17.76
N ASP A 4 -18.71 -27.52 17.01
CA ASP A 4 -18.32 -28.65 16.17
C ASP A 4 -17.41 -28.24 15.01
N ASP A 5 -17.55 -27.01 14.47
CA ASP A 5 -16.71 -26.51 13.38
C ASP A 5 -15.26 -26.33 13.82
N LEU A 6 -15.04 -25.86 15.06
CA LEU A 6 -13.72 -25.64 15.64
C LEU A 6 -12.98 -26.98 15.88
N ARG A 7 -13.69 -27.98 16.42
CA ARG A 7 -13.11 -29.33 16.63
C ARG A 7 -12.80 -30.01 15.30
N ASN A 8 -13.66 -29.86 14.30
CA ASN A 8 -13.42 -30.38 12.96
C ASN A 8 -12.20 -29.71 12.30
N GLN A 9 -12.00 -28.40 12.48
CA GLN A 9 -10.80 -27.69 12.01
C GLN A 9 -9.52 -28.22 12.65
N VAL A 10 -9.52 -28.42 13.97
CA VAL A 10 -8.37 -29.00 14.70
C VAL A 10 -8.06 -30.42 14.20
N GLN A 11 -9.08 -31.25 13.98
CA GLN A 11 -8.91 -32.61 13.45
C GLN A 11 -8.41 -32.62 12.00
N MET A 12 -8.95 -31.77 11.13
CA MET A 12 -8.50 -31.65 9.73
C MET A 12 -7.04 -31.21 9.65
N GLN A 13 -6.64 -30.22 10.47
CA GLN A 13 -5.26 -29.74 10.50
C GLN A 13 -4.29 -30.77 11.10
N ALA A 14 -4.74 -31.59 12.05
CA ALA A 14 -3.95 -32.71 12.60
C ALA A 14 -3.75 -33.86 11.58
N VAL A 15 -4.68 -34.08 10.65
CA VAL A 15 -4.59 -35.13 9.62
C VAL A 15 -3.74 -34.70 8.43
N ALA A 16 -3.69 -33.40 8.10
CA ALA A 16 -2.98 -32.86 6.94
C ALA A 16 -1.45 -32.76 7.12
N GLY A 17 -0.93 -32.85 8.34
CA GLY A 17 0.51 -32.80 8.63
C GLY A 17 1.01 -34.06 9.30
N ASP A 18 1.52 -35.02 8.52
CA ASP A 18 2.39 -36.18 8.90
C ASP A 18 2.28 -36.74 10.34
N GLY A 19 1.07 -36.79 10.92
CA GLY A 19 0.83 -37.26 12.30
C GLY A 19 1.37 -36.36 13.42
N ALA A 20 1.70 -35.08 13.16
CA ALA A 20 2.14 -34.15 14.19
C ALA A 20 1.01 -33.87 15.20
N PHE A 21 1.36 -33.93 16.49
CA PHE A 21 0.46 -34.11 17.63
C PHE A 21 -0.73 -33.15 17.62
N VAL A 22 -1.93 -33.68 17.92
CA VAL A 22 -3.21 -32.93 18.01
C VAL A 22 -3.10 -31.64 18.85
N ALA A 23 -2.19 -31.59 19.82
CA ALA A 23 -1.89 -30.40 20.62
C ALA A 23 -1.31 -29.23 19.80
N ASP A 24 -0.50 -29.49 18.78
CA ASP A 24 0.14 -28.47 17.93
C ASP A 24 -0.88 -27.89 16.94
N ALA A 25 -1.71 -28.77 16.36
CA ALA A 25 -2.86 -28.36 15.55
C ALA A 25 -3.86 -27.54 16.39
N PHE A 26 -4.15 -27.97 17.62
CA PHE A 26 -5.00 -27.23 18.56
C PHE A 26 -4.43 -25.85 18.88
N ALA A 27 -3.15 -25.76 19.23
CA ALA A 27 -2.48 -24.48 19.51
C ALA A 27 -2.52 -23.56 18.29
N SER A 28 -2.28 -24.09 17.09
CA SER A 28 -2.28 -23.33 15.84
C SER A 28 -3.67 -22.76 15.49
N VAL A 29 -4.72 -23.60 15.57
CA VAL A 29 -6.10 -23.15 15.29
C VAL A 29 -6.57 -22.11 16.30
N PHE A 30 -6.30 -22.32 17.59
CA PHE A 30 -6.68 -21.35 18.62
C PHE A 30 -5.88 -20.06 18.52
N ALA A 31 -4.58 -20.13 18.28
CA ALA A 31 -3.73 -18.97 18.04
C ALA A 31 -4.25 -18.16 16.85
N GLN A 32 -4.52 -18.81 15.71
CA GLN A 32 -5.09 -18.16 14.54
C GLN A 32 -6.42 -17.48 14.87
N LYS A 33 -7.30 -18.10 15.66
CA LYS A 33 -8.58 -17.49 16.04
C LYS A 33 -8.44 -16.34 17.02
N LEU A 34 -7.49 -16.43 17.95
CA LEU A 34 -7.15 -15.31 18.83
C LEU A 34 -6.52 -14.16 18.04
N GLU A 35 -5.79 -14.44 16.97
CA GLU A 35 -5.30 -13.42 16.03
C GLU A 35 -6.41 -12.86 15.14
N GLU A 36 -7.33 -13.68 14.63
CA GLU A 36 -8.51 -13.27 13.85
C GLU A 36 -9.46 -12.39 14.68
N ALA A 37 -9.57 -12.65 15.99
CA ALA A 37 -10.30 -11.83 16.95
C ALA A 37 -9.45 -10.70 17.55
N GLU A 38 -8.24 -10.46 17.03
CA GLU A 38 -7.29 -9.41 17.44
C GLU A 38 -6.93 -9.40 18.96
N ILE A 39 -7.07 -10.52 19.66
CA ILE A 39 -6.72 -10.72 21.09
C ILE A 39 -5.20 -10.95 21.27
N LEU A 40 -4.59 -11.55 20.25
CA LEU A 40 -3.15 -11.82 20.13
C LEU A 40 -2.66 -11.28 18.79
N THR A 41 -1.37 -10.93 18.73
CA THR A 41 -0.69 -10.52 17.49
C THR A 41 0.70 -11.14 17.46
N ASP A 42 1.13 -11.59 16.29
CA ASP A 42 2.46 -12.16 16.05
C ASP A 42 2.77 -13.32 17.03
N ILE A 43 1.79 -14.21 17.28
CA ILE A 43 1.98 -15.35 18.17
C ILE A 43 2.80 -16.43 17.46
N ASN A 44 3.98 -16.72 18.01
CA ASN A 44 4.78 -17.85 17.57
C ASN A 44 4.23 -19.09 18.26
N VAL A 45 3.53 -19.93 17.50
CA VAL A 45 3.07 -21.24 17.98
C VAL A 45 4.25 -22.19 17.94
N GLU A 46 4.80 -22.43 19.12
CA GLU A 46 5.98 -23.25 19.32
C GLU A 46 5.80 -24.06 20.58
N ARG A 47 5.51 -25.35 20.43
CA ARG A 47 5.32 -26.23 21.58
C ARG A 47 6.66 -26.64 22.15
N LEU A 48 6.91 -26.24 23.39
CA LEU A 48 8.12 -26.57 24.14
C LEU A 48 7.75 -27.39 25.37
N GLN A 49 8.45 -28.51 25.59
CA GLN A 49 8.18 -29.37 26.73
C GLN A 49 9.48 -29.96 27.30
N CYS A 50 9.75 -29.72 28.57
CA CYS A 50 10.93 -30.28 29.25
C CYS A 50 10.67 -30.59 30.72
N ASN A 51 11.67 -31.19 31.38
CA ASN A 51 11.66 -31.43 32.81
C ASN A 51 12.44 -30.33 33.54
N GLY A 52 11.75 -29.64 34.45
CA GLY A 52 12.29 -28.65 35.36
C GLY A 52 12.87 -29.26 36.64
N PRO A 53 13.24 -28.41 37.62
CA PRO A 53 13.75 -28.84 38.91
C PRO A 53 12.84 -29.88 39.56
N ARG A 54 13.45 -30.93 40.13
CA ARG A 54 12.74 -32.05 40.79
C ARG A 54 11.79 -32.83 39.85
N GLY A 55 12.05 -32.82 38.54
CA GLY A 55 11.26 -33.56 37.56
C GLY A 55 9.89 -32.93 37.26
N LYS A 56 9.67 -31.67 37.65
CA LYS A 56 8.43 -30.95 37.36
C LYS A 56 8.31 -30.74 35.85
N ARG A 57 7.22 -31.21 35.24
CA ARG A 57 6.95 -30.94 33.81
C ARG A 57 6.77 -29.44 33.57
N LEU A 58 7.49 -28.91 32.59
CA LEU A 58 7.38 -27.54 32.09
C LEU A 58 6.84 -27.59 30.66
N GLU A 59 5.92 -26.70 30.32
CA GLU A 59 5.25 -26.73 29.01
C GLU A 59 4.66 -25.37 28.66
N LEU A 60 4.89 -24.95 27.42
CA LEU A 60 4.20 -23.82 26.78
C LEU A 60 3.89 -24.19 25.31
N LEU A 61 2.88 -23.55 24.74
CA LEU A 61 2.41 -23.79 23.37
C LEU A 61 2.85 -22.70 22.39
N GLY A 62 3.35 -21.58 22.90
CA GLY A 62 3.81 -20.47 22.09
C GLY A 62 4.05 -19.21 22.91
N TYR A 63 4.51 -18.17 22.23
CA TYR A 63 4.77 -16.88 22.83
C TYR A 63 4.65 -15.75 21.82
N SER A 64 4.36 -14.54 22.31
CA SER A 64 4.47 -13.31 21.52
C SER A 64 5.08 -12.21 22.38
N GLU A 65 5.71 -11.25 21.72
CA GLU A 65 6.32 -10.11 22.37
C GLU A 65 5.76 -8.81 21.82
N ASN A 66 5.47 -7.89 22.73
CA ASN A 66 5.17 -6.52 22.39
C ASN A 66 6.26 -5.63 22.97
N SER A 67 7.21 -5.23 22.12
CA SER A 67 8.33 -4.38 22.53
C SER A 67 7.90 -2.96 22.95
N PHE A 68 6.69 -2.52 22.60
CA PHE A 68 6.16 -1.21 22.99
C PHE A 68 5.57 -1.24 24.41
N GLU A 69 4.81 -2.29 24.73
CA GLU A 69 4.28 -2.51 26.08
C GLU A 69 5.29 -3.20 27.01
N GLN A 70 6.48 -3.53 26.50
CA GLN A 70 7.47 -4.39 27.16
C GLN A 70 6.80 -5.63 27.73
N SER A 71 5.95 -6.28 26.94
CA SER A 71 5.14 -7.41 27.41
C SER A 71 5.49 -8.70 26.71
N LEU A 72 5.68 -9.75 27.50
CA LEU A 72 5.84 -11.12 27.02
C LEU A 72 4.52 -11.87 27.24
N THR A 73 3.87 -12.29 26.17
CA THR A 73 2.69 -13.15 26.24
C THR A 73 3.10 -14.59 26.07
N ILE A 74 2.67 -15.46 26.99
CA ILE A 74 2.92 -16.90 26.96
C ILE A 74 1.60 -17.61 26.73
N LEU A 75 1.56 -18.47 25.71
CA LEU A 75 0.43 -19.32 25.43
C LEU A 75 0.61 -20.65 26.17
N ALA A 76 -0.29 -20.92 27.11
CA ALA A 76 -0.45 -22.20 27.77
C ALA A 76 -1.72 -22.86 27.25
N GLY A 77 -1.84 -24.17 27.36
CA GLY A 77 -3.12 -24.79 26.98
C GLY A 77 -3.16 -26.29 27.09
N LYS A 78 -4.38 -26.81 26.94
CA LYS A 78 -4.64 -28.25 26.95
C LYS A 78 -5.86 -28.58 26.12
N TYR A 79 -5.66 -29.54 25.21
CA TYR A 79 -6.71 -30.18 24.43
C TYR A 79 -7.20 -31.46 25.12
N PHE A 80 -8.51 -31.63 25.21
CA PHE A 80 -9.19 -32.71 25.90
C PHE A 80 -10.02 -33.60 24.98
N GLY A 81 -10.42 -33.12 23.81
CA GLY A 81 -11.22 -33.81 22.80
C GLY A 81 -12.62 -34.20 23.24
N THR A 82 -13.11 -33.69 24.37
CA THR A 82 -14.38 -34.09 25.01
C THR A 82 -15.07 -32.90 25.67
N ASP A 83 -16.39 -32.94 25.78
CA ASP A 83 -17.18 -31.94 26.50
C ASP A 83 -17.05 -32.12 28.01
N ARG A 84 -15.93 -31.63 28.54
CA ARG A 84 -15.63 -31.62 29.97
C ARG A 84 -15.44 -30.21 30.50
N VAL A 85 -15.55 -30.06 31.81
CA VAL A 85 -15.38 -28.79 32.50
C VAL A 85 -13.93 -28.62 32.96
N LEU A 86 -13.33 -27.45 32.72
CA LEU A 86 -12.03 -27.08 33.26
C LEU A 86 -12.18 -26.61 34.72
N THR A 87 -11.50 -27.29 35.64
CA THR A 87 -11.48 -26.89 37.07
C THR A 87 -10.38 -25.86 37.37
N MET A 88 -10.54 -25.07 38.43
CA MET A 88 -9.53 -24.09 38.85
C MET A 88 -8.18 -24.75 39.19
N THR A 89 -8.21 -25.95 39.77
CA THR A 89 -7.00 -26.72 40.10
C THR A 89 -6.23 -27.09 38.84
N GLU A 90 -6.92 -27.56 37.80
CA GLU A 90 -6.31 -27.91 36.51
C GLU A 90 -5.81 -26.67 35.76
N ALA A 91 -6.58 -25.58 35.76
CA ALA A 91 -6.17 -24.31 35.16
C ALA A 91 -4.87 -23.79 35.81
N LYS A 92 -4.79 -23.79 37.15
CA LYS A 92 -3.58 -23.41 37.88
C LYS A 92 -2.40 -24.33 37.56
N ASP A 93 -2.62 -25.64 37.44
CA ASP A 93 -1.54 -26.56 37.05
C ASP A 93 -0.98 -26.23 35.66
N ILE A 94 -1.84 -26.02 34.66
CA ILE A 94 -1.43 -25.68 33.29
C ILE A 94 -0.68 -24.33 33.26
N LEU A 95 -1.24 -23.30 33.89
CA LEU A 95 -0.61 -21.98 33.99
C LEU A 95 0.76 -22.06 34.69
N ASN A 96 0.86 -22.87 35.76
CA ASN A 96 2.10 -23.05 36.50
C ASN A 96 3.19 -23.74 35.68
N ARG A 97 2.85 -24.65 34.76
CA ARG A 97 3.85 -25.28 33.88
C ARG A 97 4.47 -24.26 32.94
N ALA A 98 3.66 -23.36 32.38
CA ALA A 98 4.10 -22.31 31.47
C ALA A 98 4.92 -21.23 32.20
N THR A 99 4.46 -20.74 33.34
CA THR A 99 5.21 -19.74 34.13
C THR A 99 6.50 -20.31 34.68
N SER A 100 6.51 -21.57 35.11
CA SER A 100 7.73 -22.24 35.58
C SER A 100 8.76 -22.39 34.46
N PHE A 101 8.34 -22.51 33.19
CA PHE A 101 9.29 -22.50 32.07
C PHE A 101 10.04 -21.16 32.03
N VAL A 102 9.32 -20.05 32.00
CA VAL A 102 9.90 -18.70 31.98
C VAL A 102 10.76 -18.43 33.22
N GLU A 103 10.31 -18.87 34.40
CA GLU A 103 11.07 -18.73 35.65
C GLU A 103 12.40 -19.49 35.63
N ASN A 104 12.38 -20.73 35.14
CA ASN A 104 13.60 -21.55 35.05
C ASN A 104 14.52 -21.12 33.89
N SER A 105 13.98 -20.40 32.89
CA SER A 105 14.77 -19.70 31.87
C SER A 105 15.50 -18.50 32.47
N ALA A 106 14.80 -17.63 33.19
CA ALA A 106 15.37 -16.41 33.76
C ALA A 106 16.46 -16.69 34.81
N THR A 107 16.24 -17.71 35.65
CA THR A 107 17.21 -18.12 36.69
C THR A 107 18.47 -18.79 36.12
N GLY A 108 18.49 -19.13 34.83
CA GLY A 108 19.62 -19.83 34.22
C GLY A 108 19.60 -21.35 34.45
N TRP A 109 18.53 -21.92 35.03
CA TRP A 109 18.48 -23.34 35.38
C TRP A 109 18.37 -24.20 34.12
N LEU A 110 17.50 -23.85 33.18
CA LEU A 110 17.30 -24.62 31.95
C LEU A 110 18.55 -24.61 31.07
N GLN A 111 19.27 -23.50 30.99
CA GLN A 111 20.51 -23.40 30.20
C GLN A 111 21.62 -24.32 30.71
N LYS A 112 21.60 -24.67 32.00
CA LYS A 112 22.58 -25.58 32.63
C LYS A 112 22.18 -27.05 32.53
N ASN A 113 20.89 -27.35 32.33
CA ASN A 113 20.35 -28.71 32.47
C ASN A 113 19.72 -29.26 31.17
N LEU A 114 19.58 -28.44 30.12
CA LEU A 114 19.15 -28.86 28.79
C LEU A 114 20.34 -28.96 27.83
N GLU A 115 20.19 -29.78 26.78
CA GLU A 115 21.19 -29.89 25.72
C GLU A 115 21.21 -28.62 24.86
N PHE A 116 22.39 -28.07 24.58
CA PHE A 116 22.56 -26.81 23.83
C PHE A 116 21.91 -26.83 22.43
N SER A 117 21.82 -28.00 21.81
CA SER A 117 21.20 -28.22 20.49
C SER A 117 19.67 -28.33 20.55
N SER A 118 19.06 -28.41 21.74
CA SER A 118 17.62 -28.56 21.91
C SER A 118 16.89 -27.23 21.72
N ARG A 119 15.67 -27.30 21.18
CA ARG A 119 14.81 -26.13 20.98
C ARG A 119 14.47 -25.48 22.32
N GLU A 120 14.20 -26.29 23.34
CA GLU A 120 13.92 -25.82 24.68
C GLU A 120 15.09 -25.04 25.30
N TRP A 121 16.33 -25.41 24.97
CA TRP A 121 17.51 -24.63 25.38
C TRP A 121 17.56 -23.28 24.66
N GLU A 122 17.39 -23.27 23.34
CA GLU A 122 17.41 -22.05 22.50
C GLU A 122 16.39 -21.01 22.97
N TYR A 123 15.12 -21.42 23.10
CA TYR A 123 14.05 -20.53 23.55
C TYR A 123 14.19 -20.13 25.02
N SER A 124 14.76 -21.01 25.85
CA SER A 124 15.08 -20.64 27.22
C SER A 124 16.14 -19.54 27.28
N ASP A 125 17.22 -19.63 26.49
CA ASP A 125 18.24 -18.58 26.42
C ASP A 125 17.66 -17.27 25.88
N TYR A 126 16.79 -17.35 24.86
CA TYR A 126 16.05 -16.22 24.35
C TYR A 126 15.24 -15.49 25.44
N PHE A 127 14.37 -16.19 26.18
CA PHE A 127 13.58 -15.55 27.25
C PHE A 127 14.47 -14.97 28.36
N ARG A 128 15.57 -15.65 28.68
CA ARG A 128 16.55 -15.16 29.65
C ARG A 128 17.18 -13.85 29.21
N GLN A 129 17.58 -13.72 27.94
CA GLN A 129 18.15 -12.49 27.39
C GLN A 129 17.14 -11.34 27.45
N GLN A 130 15.89 -11.57 27.02
CA GLN A 130 14.85 -10.53 27.05
C GLN A 130 14.59 -10.02 28.48
N ILE A 131 14.55 -10.93 29.44
CA ILE A 131 14.33 -10.58 30.86
C ILE A 131 15.56 -9.88 31.45
N ALA A 132 16.78 -10.38 31.19
CA ALA A 132 18.02 -9.81 31.72
C ALA A 132 18.31 -8.39 31.17
N GLU A 133 17.92 -8.12 29.93
CA GLU A 133 18.05 -6.81 29.30
C GLU A 133 16.94 -5.82 29.69
N ASN A 134 16.07 -6.17 30.65
CA ASN A 134 14.90 -5.38 31.08
C ASN A 134 13.96 -5.00 29.92
N LYS A 135 13.83 -5.87 28.90
CA LYS A 135 12.90 -5.66 27.78
C LYS A 135 11.47 -6.08 28.10
N VAL A 136 11.26 -6.76 29.23
CA VAL A 136 9.97 -7.29 29.69
C VAL A 136 9.58 -6.66 31.04
N ALA A 137 8.61 -5.75 31.03
CA ALA A 137 8.00 -5.12 32.20
C ALA A 137 6.74 -5.81 32.70
N LYS A 138 6.05 -6.60 31.85
CA LYS A 138 4.87 -7.40 32.25
C LYS A 138 4.81 -8.73 31.51
N ILE A 139 4.26 -9.76 32.16
CA ILE A 139 4.00 -11.07 31.56
C ILE A 139 2.49 -11.30 31.50
N ARG A 140 1.99 -11.74 30.35
CA ARG A 140 0.59 -12.15 30.17
C ARG A 140 0.59 -13.64 29.87
N VAL A 141 -0.18 -14.44 30.60
CA VAL A 141 -0.28 -15.88 30.37
C VAL A 141 -1.70 -16.22 29.96
N ILE A 142 -1.86 -16.70 28.74
CA ILE A 142 -3.15 -17.05 28.13
C ILE A 142 -3.26 -18.57 28.12
N LEU A 143 -4.24 -19.12 28.83
CA LEU A 143 -4.59 -20.54 28.79
C LEU A 143 -5.68 -20.76 27.75
N ILE A 144 -5.39 -21.55 26.71
CA ILE A 144 -6.38 -22.00 25.71
C ILE A 144 -6.87 -23.42 26.00
N THR A 145 -8.17 -23.67 25.84
CA THR A 145 -8.74 -25.01 26.05
C THR A 145 -10.00 -25.26 25.20
N ASP A 146 -10.24 -26.54 24.86
CA ASP A 146 -11.49 -27.04 24.29
C ASP A 146 -12.52 -27.50 25.33
N ALA A 147 -12.17 -27.45 26.62
CA ALA A 147 -13.08 -27.67 27.74
C ALA A 147 -13.91 -26.42 28.04
N ILE A 148 -15.07 -26.60 28.67
CA ILE A 148 -15.93 -25.49 29.12
C ILE A 148 -15.39 -24.97 30.47
N MET A 149 -15.17 -23.67 30.60
CA MET A 149 -14.72 -23.09 31.87
C MET A 149 -15.81 -23.23 32.95
N SER A 150 -15.42 -23.65 34.16
CA SER A 150 -16.36 -23.73 35.28
C SER A 150 -16.84 -22.34 35.73
N ASP A 151 -18.16 -22.16 35.93
CA ASP A 151 -18.77 -20.93 36.49
C ASP A 151 -18.22 -20.51 37.87
N ARG A 152 -17.51 -21.41 38.56
CA ARG A 152 -16.82 -21.13 39.83
C ARG A 152 -15.54 -20.31 39.64
N ILE A 153 -14.99 -20.25 38.43
CA ILE A 153 -13.81 -19.45 38.08
C ILE A 153 -14.27 -18.05 37.70
N LYS A 154 -14.37 -17.17 38.69
CA LYS A 154 -14.81 -15.76 38.49
C LYS A 154 -13.65 -14.81 38.16
N SER A 155 -12.48 -15.08 38.73
CA SER A 155 -11.26 -14.31 38.52
C SER A 155 -10.04 -15.20 38.78
N ILE A 156 -8.91 -14.82 38.19
CA ILE A 156 -7.60 -15.37 38.53
C ILE A 156 -6.74 -14.21 38.98
N GLU A 157 -6.25 -14.28 40.21
CA GLU A 157 -5.41 -13.21 40.78
C GLU A 157 -4.10 -13.07 39.99
N SER A 158 -3.72 -11.83 39.71
CA SER A 158 -2.41 -11.52 39.14
C SER A 158 -1.31 -11.91 40.13
N GLY A 159 -0.18 -12.40 39.62
CA GLY A 159 0.98 -12.78 40.42
C GLY A 159 2.25 -12.09 39.94
N THR A 160 3.39 -12.68 40.30
CA THR A 160 4.70 -12.26 39.82
C THR A 160 5.50 -13.48 39.38
N VAL A 161 6.15 -13.39 38.22
CA VAL A 161 7.15 -14.37 37.75
C VAL A 161 8.47 -13.62 37.67
N THR A 162 9.49 -14.10 38.40
CA THR A 162 10.84 -13.49 38.42
C THR A 162 10.83 -11.99 38.75
N GLY A 163 9.93 -11.56 39.64
CA GLY A 163 9.76 -10.15 40.01
C GLY A 163 8.98 -9.29 39.00
N ILE A 164 8.58 -9.84 37.85
CA ILE A 164 7.80 -9.17 36.82
C ILE A 164 6.30 -9.41 37.08
N LYS A 165 5.47 -8.36 36.93
CA LYS A 165 4.02 -8.46 37.11
C LYS A 165 3.41 -9.41 36.08
N THR A 166 2.66 -10.41 36.54
CA THR A 166 2.09 -11.47 35.70
C THR A 166 0.56 -11.50 35.79
N THR A 167 -0.11 -11.50 34.64
CA THR A 167 -1.57 -11.61 34.51
C THR A 167 -1.97 -12.93 33.85
N TYR A 168 -3.16 -13.42 34.16
CA TYR A 168 -3.64 -14.72 33.71
C TYR A 168 -5.03 -14.61 33.08
N GLU A 169 -5.22 -15.27 31.95
CA GLU A 169 -6.49 -15.33 31.24
C GLU A 169 -6.78 -16.76 30.78
N ILE A 170 -8.05 -17.17 30.85
CA ILE A 170 -8.52 -18.44 30.28
C ILE A 170 -9.42 -18.14 29.08
N TRP A 171 -9.12 -18.79 27.97
CA TRP A 171 -9.86 -18.74 26.72
C TRP A 171 -10.37 -20.14 26.41
N ASP A 172 -11.61 -20.40 26.83
CA ASP A 172 -12.36 -21.57 26.40
C ASP A 172 -13.05 -21.31 25.05
N GLN A 173 -13.67 -22.34 24.49
CA GLN A 173 -14.33 -22.26 23.17
C GLN A 173 -15.49 -21.25 23.18
N LYS A 174 -16.22 -21.17 24.29
CA LYS A 174 -17.36 -20.25 24.41
C LYS A 174 -16.87 -18.81 24.36
N ARG A 175 -15.87 -18.46 25.17
CA ARG A 175 -15.28 -17.12 25.20
C ARG A 175 -14.63 -16.74 23.86
N LEU A 176 -14.03 -17.70 23.15
CA LEU A 176 -13.48 -17.47 21.82
C LEU A 176 -14.57 -17.15 20.77
N ILE A 177 -15.71 -17.86 20.83
CA ILE A 177 -16.86 -17.60 19.96
C ILE A 177 -17.52 -16.26 20.34
N ASP A 178 -17.68 -16.00 21.65
CA ASP A 178 -18.25 -14.76 22.16
C ASP A 178 -17.36 -13.56 21.78
N ALA A 179 -16.03 -13.67 21.80
CA ALA A 179 -15.13 -12.60 21.36
C ALA A 179 -15.12 -12.38 19.83
N ALA A 180 -15.55 -13.37 19.04
CA ALA A 180 -15.79 -13.20 17.61
C ALA A 180 -17.13 -12.48 17.32
N ILE A 181 -17.95 -12.26 18.34
CA ILE A 181 -19.15 -11.45 18.32
C ILE A 181 -18.79 -10.11 19.00
N PRO A 182 -18.89 -8.95 18.32
CA PRO A 182 -18.50 -7.68 18.94
C PRO A 182 -19.44 -7.33 20.09
N ASP A 183 -19.03 -7.58 21.34
CA ASP A 183 -19.67 -7.07 22.55
C ASP A 183 -18.89 -5.86 23.07
N MET A 184 -19.60 -4.76 23.35
CA MET A 184 -19.03 -3.46 23.68
C MET A 184 -18.34 -3.47 25.07
N GLY A 185 -17.01 -3.34 25.12
CA GLY A 185 -16.24 -3.18 26.37
C GLY A 185 -16.24 -1.76 26.99
N SER A 186 -17.12 -0.86 26.55
CA SER A 186 -17.05 0.58 26.86
C SER A 186 -17.95 1.08 28.01
N GLU A 187 -18.41 0.23 28.95
CA GLU A 187 -19.42 0.69 29.92
C GLU A 187 -18.95 1.81 30.87
N ASP A 188 -17.62 1.98 31.09
CA ASP A 188 -17.08 2.87 32.14
C ASP A 188 -16.30 4.12 31.67
N ILE A 189 -16.17 4.40 30.37
CA ILE A 189 -15.36 5.56 29.90
C ILE A 189 -16.15 6.87 30.07
N GLN A 190 -15.62 7.81 30.86
CA GLN A 190 -16.26 9.10 31.10
C GLN A 190 -15.23 10.23 31.13
N VAL A 191 -15.21 11.06 30.08
CA VAL A 191 -14.25 12.15 29.93
C VAL A 191 -14.89 13.47 30.33
N ASP A 192 -14.36 14.08 31.39
CA ASP A 192 -14.74 15.44 31.83
C ASP A 192 -13.71 16.45 31.33
N LEU A 193 -14.08 17.22 30.31
CA LEU A 193 -13.20 18.19 29.65
C LEU A 193 -12.97 19.45 30.49
N THR A 194 -13.78 19.68 31.53
CA THR A 194 -13.61 20.83 32.42
C THR A 194 -12.34 20.74 33.26
N LYS A 195 -11.77 19.54 33.42
CA LYS A 195 -10.47 19.30 34.06
C LYS A 195 -9.32 20.03 33.37
N TRP A 196 -9.38 20.22 32.05
CA TRP A 196 -8.34 20.87 31.25
C TRP A 196 -8.72 22.27 30.79
N ILE A 197 -9.99 22.47 30.43
CA ILE A 197 -10.47 23.75 29.90
C ILE A 197 -11.63 24.23 30.76
N PRO A 198 -11.46 25.30 31.56
CA PRO A 198 -12.54 25.88 32.35
C PRO A 198 -13.77 26.18 31.47
N GLY A 199 -14.91 25.58 31.83
CA GLY A 199 -16.18 25.67 31.09
C GLY A 199 -16.29 24.82 29.82
N GLY A 200 -15.37 23.89 29.58
CA GLY A 200 -15.47 22.86 28.54
C GLY A 200 -14.80 23.20 27.20
N LEU A 201 -14.80 22.25 26.27
CA LEU A 201 -14.17 22.38 24.96
C LEU A 201 -15.11 23.09 23.96
N PRO A 202 -14.73 24.23 23.37
CA PRO A 202 -15.54 24.88 22.33
C PRO A 202 -15.83 23.95 21.14
N CYS A 203 -17.07 23.95 20.65
CA CYS A 203 -17.48 23.12 19.52
C CYS A 203 -18.48 23.82 18.59
N LEU A 204 -18.56 23.30 17.38
CA LEU A 204 -19.62 23.59 16.40
C LEU A 204 -20.59 22.41 16.38
N VAL A 205 -21.88 22.69 16.49
CA VAL A 205 -22.94 21.68 16.35
C VAL A 205 -23.38 21.65 14.89
N ALA A 206 -23.27 20.49 14.24
CA ALA A 206 -23.77 20.33 12.88
C ALA A 206 -25.30 20.26 12.89
N SER A 207 -25.96 20.98 11.98
CA SER A 207 -27.40 20.87 11.78
C SER A 207 -27.76 19.46 11.29
N SER A 208 -28.57 18.73 12.04
CA SER A 208 -29.11 17.42 11.67
C SER A 208 -30.64 17.47 11.69
N THR A 209 -31.27 16.81 10.71
CA THR A 209 -32.71 16.53 10.69
C THR A 209 -33.05 15.17 11.31
N ASP A 210 -32.02 14.42 11.72
CA ASP A 210 -32.13 13.13 12.38
C ASP A 210 -31.86 13.29 13.89
N ASP A 211 -32.88 13.02 14.70
CA ASP A 211 -32.79 13.11 16.17
C ASP A 211 -31.96 11.96 16.76
N ALA A 212 -31.72 10.88 16.01
CA ALA A 212 -30.93 9.73 16.47
C ALA A 212 -29.42 9.98 16.46
N THR A 213 -28.94 10.95 15.66
CA THR A 213 -27.51 11.26 15.55
C THR A 213 -27.24 12.77 15.55
N ARG A 214 -26.34 13.22 16.43
CA ARG A 214 -25.82 14.59 16.44
C ARG A 214 -24.32 14.56 16.26
N THR A 215 -23.81 15.51 15.47
CA THR A 215 -22.39 15.63 15.20
C THR A 215 -21.85 16.95 15.74
N TYR A 216 -20.73 16.87 16.45
CA TYR A 216 -19.98 18.00 16.97
C TYR A 216 -18.60 18.03 16.33
N LEU A 217 -18.15 19.24 15.96
CA LEU A 217 -16.80 19.48 15.47
C LEU A 217 -16.06 20.35 16.48
N ALA A 218 -14.87 19.94 16.89
CA ALA A 218 -14.06 20.68 17.85
C ALA A 218 -12.57 20.60 17.49
N VAL A 219 -11.79 21.54 18.02
CA VAL A 219 -10.32 21.52 17.93
C VAL A 219 -9.79 21.16 19.31
N VAL A 220 -9.23 19.97 19.46
CA VAL A 220 -8.79 19.43 20.75
C VAL A 220 -7.28 19.67 20.91
N PRO A 221 -6.83 20.30 22.00
CA PRO A 221 -5.42 20.36 22.33
C PRO A 221 -4.82 18.95 22.47
N ALA A 222 -3.63 18.74 21.91
CA ALA A 222 -2.97 17.43 21.88
C ALA A 222 -2.73 16.84 23.27
N GLN A 223 -2.48 17.70 24.28
CA GLN A 223 -2.31 17.28 25.67
C GLN A 223 -3.55 16.56 26.22
N ILE A 224 -4.76 17.04 25.91
CA ILE A 224 -6.00 16.41 26.39
C ILE A 224 -6.14 15.01 25.80
N LEU A 225 -5.85 14.85 24.51
CA LEU A 225 -5.89 13.55 23.85
C LEU A 225 -4.87 12.57 24.42
N ALA A 226 -3.68 13.06 24.75
CA ALA A 226 -2.65 12.25 25.38
C ALA A 226 -3.10 11.78 26.76
N ASP A 227 -3.54 12.69 27.63
CA ASP A 227 -3.93 12.37 29.01
C ASP A 227 -5.12 11.40 29.04
N VAL A 228 -6.14 11.63 28.20
CA VAL A 228 -7.29 10.73 28.04
C VAL A 228 -6.81 9.33 27.57
N PHE A 229 -5.85 9.28 26.66
CA PHE A 229 -5.26 8.02 26.20
C PHE A 229 -4.37 7.35 27.27
N GLU A 230 -3.70 8.10 28.14
CA GLU A 230 -2.97 7.53 29.27
C GLU A 230 -3.91 6.91 30.31
N GLU A 231 -5.05 7.52 30.56
CA GLU A 231 -6.05 7.07 31.53
C GLU A 231 -6.79 5.81 31.07
N TYR A 232 -7.26 5.78 29.81
CA TYR A 232 -8.13 4.70 29.32
C TYR A 232 -7.44 3.74 28.33
N GLY A 233 -6.30 4.11 27.76
CA GLY A 233 -5.50 3.24 26.90
C GLY A 233 -6.25 2.68 25.69
N SER A 234 -6.12 1.37 25.47
CA SER A 234 -6.74 0.65 24.36
C SER A 234 -8.27 0.59 24.43
N LEU A 235 -8.88 0.83 25.60
CA LEU A 235 -10.33 0.85 25.78
C LEU A 235 -11.01 1.93 24.92
N LEU A 236 -10.30 3.02 24.62
CA LEU A 236 -10.77 4.07 23.70
C LEU A 236 -10.79 3.62 22.24
N LEU A 237 -10.13 2.52 21.91
CA LEU A 237 -9.91 2.03 20.54
C LEU A 237 -10.66 0.74 20.24
N GLU A 238 -11.40 0.15 21.19
CA GLU A 238 -12.05 -1.15 21.04
C GLU A 238 -13.10 -1.20 19.92
N SER A 239 -13.75 -0.08 19.62
CA SER A 239 -14.70 0.01 18.50
C SER A 239 -14.01 0.22 17.13
N ASN A 240 -12.68 0.26 17.09
CA ASN A 240 -11.91 0.46 15.88
C ASN A 240 -11.49 -0.89 15.29
N VAL A 241 -11.87 -1.15 14.04
CA VAL A 241 -11.47 -2.35 13.25
C VAL A 241 -9.97 -2.35 12.87
N ARG A 242 -9.18 -1.50 13.52
CA ARG A 242 -7.74 -1.38 13.39
C ARG A 242 -7.17 -1.17 14.79
N THR A 243 -7.00 -2.27 15.52
CA THR A 243 -6.18 -2.23 16.72
C THR A 243 -4.77 -1.73 16.33
N PHE A 244 -4.20 -0.85 17.15
CA PHE A 244 -3.06 0.03 16.85
C PHE A 244 -1.91 -0.65 16.09
N LEU A 245 -1.83 -0.38 14.77
CA LEU A 245 -0.75 -0.82 13.88
C LEU A 245 0.57 -0.13 14.25
N SER A 246 1.57 -0.97 14.57
CA SER A 246 2.97 -0.68 14.92
C SER A 246 3.56 0.70 14.56
N THR A 247 4.37 1.25 15.45
CA THR A 247 5.19 2.48 15.26
C THR A 247 6.23 2.38 14.13
N ARG A 248 6.40 1.21 13.50
CA ARG A 248 7.31 1.02 12.36
C ARG A 248 6.72 1.47 11.02
N GLY A 249 5.41 1.76 10.97
CA GLY A 249 4.75 2.26 9.77
C GLY A 249 5.24 3.66 9.36
N PRO A 250 5.36 3.95 8.06
CA PRO A 250 5.80 5.26 7.55
C PRO A 250 4.92 6.42 8.00
N VAL A 251 3.62 6.18 8.23
CA VAL A 251 2.66 7.18 8.73
C VAL A 251 3.03 7.65 10.14
N ASN A 252 3.34 6.73 11.05
CA ASN A 252 3.71 7.05 12.43
C ASN A 252 5.02 7.84 12.48
N LYS A 253 5.99 7.52 11.63
CA LYS A 253 7.23 8.31 11.48
C LYS A 253 6.95 9.74 11.02
N GLY A 254 6.02 9.93 10.07
CA GLY A 254 5.61 11.25 9.60
C GLY A 254 4.94 12.09 10.70
N ILE A 255 4.06 11.48 11.49
CA ILE A 255 3.40 12.14 12.63
C ILE A 255 4.45 12.57 13.67
N GLN A 256 5.36 11.68 14.06
CA GLN A 256 6.44 11.99 15.02
C GLN A 256 7.38 13.09 14.51
N ALA A 257 7.73 13.05 13.21
CA ALA A 257 8.56 14.08 12.60
C ALA A 257 7.86 15.45 12.60
N THR A 258 6.55 15.49 12.33
CA THR A 258 5.76 16.73 12.37
C THR A 258 5.71 17.28 13.79
N LEU A 259 5.40 16.45 14.79
CA LEU A 259 5.38 16.86 16.22
C LEU A 259 6.73 17.44 16.68
N SER A 260 7.84 16.94 16.14
CA SER A 260 9.19 17.36 16.53
C SER A 260 9.69 18.60 15.78
N ARG A 261 9.30 18.78 14.50
CA ARG A 261 9.92 19.76 13.59
C ARG A 261 8.99 20.91 13.19
N GLU A 262 7.70 20.65 13.06
CA GLU A 262 6.69 21.60 12.59
C GLU A 262 5.37 21.46 13.42
N PRO A 263 5.43 21.56 14.76
CA PRO A 263 4.28 21.35 15.64
C PRO A 263 3.10 22.29 15.33
N GLU A 264 3.38 23.53 14.93
CA GLU A 264 2.37 24.54 14.59
C GLU A 264 1.56 24.19 13.34
N ARG A 265 2.08 23.30 12.48
CA ARG A 265 1.40 22.82 11.27
C ARG A 265 0.65 21.51 11.49
N PHE A 266 0.70 20.95 12.70
CA PHE A 266 0.14 19.63 12.98
C PHE A 266 -1.37 19.55 12.66
N LEU A 267 -2.14 20.57 13.02
CA LEU A 267 -3.57 20.63 12.71
C LEU A 267 -3.84 20.63 11.20
N ALA A 268 -2.96 21.22 10.39
CA ALA A 268 -3.09 21.29 8.94
C ALA A 268 -2.65 20.00 8.24
N TYR A 269 -1.64 19.30 8.78
CA TYR A 269 -1.11 18.06 8.19
C TYR A 269 -1.86 16.80 8.66
N ASN A 270 -2.49 16.85 9.84
CA ASN A 270 -3.20 15.72 10.41
C ASN A 270 -4.67 15.69 9.97
N ASN A 271 -5.18 14.50 9.67
CA ASN A 271 -6.58 14.30 9.24
C ASN A 271 -7.61 14.41 10.38
N GLY A 272 -7.17 14.57 11.62
CA GLY A 272 -8.02 14.61 12.80
C GLY A 272 -8.33 13.24 13.40
N ILE A 273 -9.28 13.23 14.33
CA ILE A 273 -9.87 12.03 14.94
C ILE A 273 -11.38 12.02 14.72
N THR A 274 -11.94 10.84 14.48
CA THR A 274 -13.39 10.63 14.51
C THR A 274 -13.73 9.80 15.72
N THR A 275 -14.69 10.28 16.49
CA THR A 275 -15.11 9.72 17.76
C THR A 275 -16.61 9.49 17.81
N THR A 276 -17.03 8.52 18.60
CA THR A 276 -18.43 8.22 18.92
C THR A 276 -18.65 8.27 20.42
N SER A 277 -19.87 8.56 20.83
CA SER A 277 -20.27 8.59 22.24
C SER A 277 -21.75 8.27 22.39
N THR A 278 -22.16 7.74 23.53
CA THR A 278 -23.60 7.54 23.81
C THR A 278 -24.26 8.81 24.31
N LYS A 279 -23.50 9.70 24.95
CA LYS A 279 -24.03 10.96 25.49
C LYS A 279 -22.93 12.01 25.57
N VAL A 280 -23.33 13.25 25.30
CA VAL A 280 -22.49 14.44 25.41
C VAL A 280 -23.25 15.49 26.21
N GLU A 281 -22.60 16.05 27.23
CA GLU A 281 -23.12 17.20 27.96
C GLU A 281 -22.52 18.48 27.36
N ILE A 282 -23.40 19.44 27.08
CA ILE A 282 -23.04 20.72 26.47
C ILE A 282 -23.50 21.87 27.35
N ASP A 283 -22.68 22.92 27.37
CA ASP A 283 -23.06 24.22 27.90
C ASP A 283 -23.20 25.20 26.73
N THR A 284 -24.33 25.91 26.68
CA THR A 284 -24.61 26.89 25.62
C THR A 284 -24.72 28.26 26.26
N SER A 285 -23.79 29.13 25.88
CA SER A 285 -23.71 30.50 26.39
C SER A 285 -23.69 31.50 25.24
N SER A 286 -23.68 32.80 25.56
CA SER A 286 -23.46 33.87 24.57
C SER A 286 -22.15 33.73 23.79
N ASN A 287 -21.18 32.97 24.32
CA ASN A 287 -19.87 32.76 23.73
C ASN A 287 -19.79 31.48 22.86
N GLY A 288 -20.93 30.82 22.62
CA GLY A 288 -21.02 29.60 21.81
C GLY A 288 -21.27 28.33 22.64
N THR A 289 -21.34 27.20 21.93
CA THR A 289 -21.54 25.87 22.53
C THR A 289 -20.20 25.26 22.92
N ARG A 290 -20.16 24.65 24.12
CA ARG A 290 -18.98 23.97 24.65
C ARG A 290 -19.36 22.57 25.14
N ILE A 291 -18.51 21.59 24.88
CA ILE A 291 -18.65 20.23 25.40
C ILE A 291 -17.99 20.18 26.77
N THR A 292 -18.77 19.89 27.80
CA THR A 292 -18.25 19.75 29.17
C THR A 292 -17.85 18.31 29.45
N LYS A 293 -18.64 17.34 28.99
CA LYS A 293 -18.46 15.92 29.33
C LYS A 293 -18.86 15.00 28.18
N ILE A 294 -18.15 13.88 28.04
CA ILE A 294 -18.41 12.84 27.04
C ILE A 294 -18.49 11.48 27.74
N GLU A 295 -19.59 10.76 27.53
CA GLU A 295 -19.80 9.40 28.04
C GLU A 295 -19.59 8.37 26.93
N LYS A 296 -18.91 7.27 27.28
CA LYS A 296 -18.54 6.17 26.39
C LYS A 296 -17.81 6.66 25.13
N LEU A 297 -16.80 7.51 25.33
CA LEU A 297 -15.98 8.03 24.25
C LEU A 297 -15.22 6.89 23.57
N GLN A 298 -15.36 6.77 22.26
CA GLN A 298 -14.68 5.78 21.43
C GLN A 298 -14.04 6.47 20.22
N ILE A 299 -12.79 6.15 19.91
CA ILE A 299 -12.04 6.67 18.76
C ILE A 299 -12.10 5.64 17.63
N VAL A 300 -13.03 5.86 16.69
CA VAL A 300 -13.27 4.97 15.54
C VAL A 300 -12.33 5.26 14.36
N ASN A 301 -11.67 6.43 14.34
CA ASN A 301 -10.60 6.77 13.42
C ASN A 301 -9.62 7.75 14.08
N GLY A 302 -8.32 7.59 13.84
CA GLY A 302 -7.28 8.44 14.43
C GLY A 302 -6.59 7.87 15.68
N GLY A 303 -6.71 6.56 15.94
CA GLY A 303 -5.98 5.87 17.00
C GLY A 303 -4.46 6.01 16.89
N GLN A 304 -3.91 5.93 15.66
CA GLN A 304 -2.48 6.15 15.39
C GLN A 304 -2.01 7.57 15.74
N THR A 305 -2.81 8.59 15.40
CA THR A 305 -2.56 9.99 15.78
C THR A 305 -2.50 10.13 17.29
N THR A 306 -3.55 9.66 17.98
CA THR A 306 -3.70 9.79 19.44
C THR A 306 -2.55 9.10 20.19
N ALA A 307 -2.26 7.85 19.84
CA ALA A 307 -1.16 7.10 20.45
C ALA A 307 0.23 7.68 20.11
N SER A 308 0.43 8.22 18.90
CA SER A 308 1.69 8.88 18.54
C SER A 308 1.93 10.15 19.35
N ILE A 309 0.89 10.95 19.58
CA ILE A 309 0.94 12.14 20.45
C ILE A 309 1.31 11.73 21.87
N ALA A 310 0.60 10.74 22.44
CA ALA A 310 0.87 10.25 23.80
C ALA A 310 2.31 9.70 23.94
N HIS A 311 2.77 8.91 22.96
CA HIS A 311 4.14 8.39 22.94
C HIS A 311 5.20 9.51 22.85
N PHE A 312 4.94 10.54 22.04
CA PHE A 312 5.87 11.66 21.89
C PHE A 312 6.07 12.41 23.21
N LEU A 313 4.99 12.67 23.94
CA LEU A 313 5.01 13.30 25.26
C LEU A 313 5.74 12.46 26.32
N ARG A 314 5.52 11.13 26.33
CA ARG A 314 6.19 10.23 27.29
C ARG A 314 7.71 10.23 27.15
N ASN A 315 8.21 10.28 25.92
CA ASN A 315 9.65 10.18 25.64
C ASN A 315 10.37 11.52 25.62
N SER A 316 9.64 12.64 25.57
CA SER A 316 10.21 13.97 25.43
C SER A 316 9.75 14.84 26.61
N ARG A 317 10.42 14.71 27.76
CA ARG A 317 10.08 15.47 28.99
C ARG A 317 10.11 17.00 28.85
N GLU A 318 10.75 17.51 27.80
CA GLU A 318 10.83 18.95 27.47
C GLU A 318 9.93 19.35 26.29
N ALA A 319 9.16 18.43 25.70
CA ALA A 319 8.31 18.73 24.55
C ALA A 319 7.10 19.58 24.97
N ASN A 320 7.05 20.82 24.47
CA ASN A 320 5.89 21.69 24.64
C ASN A 320 4.91 21.48 23.46
N LEU A 321 3.72 20.95 23.75
CA LEU A 321 2.64 20.76 22.76
C LEU A 321 1.58 21.88 22.80
N GLN A 322 1.89 23.04 23.40
CA GLN A 322 0.95 24.17 23.47
C GLN A 322 0.39 24.57 22.10
N ASP A 323 1.18 24.44 21.03
CA ASP A 323 0.77 24.79 19.66
C ASP A 323 0.20 23.61 18.86
N VAL A 324 0.05 22.42 19.46
CA VAL A 324 -0.42 21.22 18.77
C VAL A 324 -1.88 20.97 19.11
N SER A 325 -2.71 20.97 18.07
CA SER A 325 -4.14 20.69 18.16
C SER A 325 -4.58 19.73 17.07
N VAL A 326 -5.68 19.03 17.32
CA VAL A 326 -6.24 18.01 16.42
C VAL A 326 -7.72 18.28 16.20
N GLN A 327 -8.18 18.20 14.96
CA GLN A 327 -9.60 18.27 14.65
C GLN A 327 -10.30 17.01 15.18
N MET A 328 -11.39 17.17 15.93
CA MET A 328 -12.26 16.09 16.38
C MET A 328 -13.63 16.20 15.74
N LYS A 329 -14.12 15.08 15.19
CA LYS A 329 -15.52 14.87 14.82
C LYS A 329 -16.14 13.87 15.79
N LEU A 330 -17.03 14.35 16.66
CA LEU A 330 -17.73 13.53 17.66
C LEU A 330 -19.17 13.30 17.22
N VAL A 331 -19.59 12.04 17.13
CA VAL A 331 -20.96 11.64 16.79
C VAL A 331 -21.63 11.01 18.00
N THR A 332 -22.77 11.55 18.44
CA THR A 332 -23.60 10.90 19.46
C THR A 332 -24.50 9.86 18.81
N VAL A 333 -24.58 8.69 19.42
CA VAL A 333 -25.43 7.58 18.98
C VAL A 333 -26.36 7.16 20.11
N THR A 334 -27.62 6.86 19.79
CA THR A 334 -28.58 6.27 20.73
C THR A 334 -28.13 4.85 21.10
N GLN A 335 -28.50 4.37 22.29
CA GLN A 335 -28.14 3.02 22.74
C GLN A 335 -28.70 1.91 21.82
N SER A 336 -29.83 2.16 21.14
CA SER A 336 -30.46 1.23 20.19
C SER A 336 -29.71 1.12 18.86
N ASP A 337 -29.14 2.23 18.37
CA ASP A 337 -28.49 2.31 17.05
C ASP A 337 -26.96 2.34 17.14
N ALA A 338 -26.41 2.35 18.35
CA ALA A 338 -24.98 2.45 18.62
C ALA A 338 -24.17 1.43 17.82
N SER A 339 -24.57 0.16 17.79
CA SER A 339 -23.80 -0.89 17.08
C SER A 339 -23.75 -0.66 15.56
N SER A 340 -24.90 -0.39 14.92
CA SER A 340 -24.98 -0.24 13.46
C SER A 340 -24.36 1.09 12.97
N VAL A 341 -24.56 2.17 13.72
CA VAL A 341 -24.03 3.50 13.38
C VAL A 341 -22.53 3.58 13.65
N VAL A 342 -22.03 3.09 14.79
CA VAL A 342 -20.58 3.05 15.08
C VAL A 342 -19.85 2.23 14.02
N GLN A 343 -20.39 1.05 13.64
CA GLN A 343 -19.82 0.24 12.54
C GLN A 343 -19.81 0.98 11.22
N SER A 344 -20.91 1.68 10.88
CA SER A 344 -20.99 2.45 9.64
C SER A 344 -20.01 3.62 9.65
N VAL A 345 -19.94 4.40 10.74
CA VAL A 345 -18.99 5.50 10.91
C VAL A 345 -17.55 4.99 10.81
N ALA A 346 -17.22 3.90 11.49
CA ALA A 346 -15.90 3.28 11.43
C ALA A 346 -15.58 2.78 10.02
N LYS A 347 -16.51 2.06 9.36
CA LYS A 347 -16.37 1.57 7.99
C LYS A 347 -16.10 2.71 7.02
N TYR A 348 -16.92 3.77 7.06
CA TYR A 348 -16.82 4.88 6.12
C TYR A 348 -15.63 5.82 6.41
N ALA A 349 -15.28 6.04 7.67
CA ALA A 349 -14.09 6.80 8.06
C ALA A 349 -12.79 6.06 7.66
N ASN A 350 -12.80 4.72 7.69
CA ASN A 350 -11.64 3.89 7.31
C ASN A 350 -11.62 3.46 5.84
N SER A 351 -12.72 3.62 5.09
CA SER A 351 -12.81 3.26 3.68
C SER A 351 -12.28 4.32 2.71
N GLN A 352 -11.66 5.40 3.21
CA GLN A 352 -10.92 6.30 2.33
C GLN A 352 -9.79 5.54 1.66
N ASN A 353 -9.78 5.53 0.32
CA ASN A 353 -8.75 4.83 -0.45
C ASN A 353 -7.37 5.33 -0.02
N ARG A 354 -6.48 4.41 0.39
CA ARG A 354 -5.09 4.76 0.70
C ARG A 354 -4.44 5.35 -0.53
N VAL A 355 -4.14 6.64 -0.50
CA VAL A 355 -3.31 7.31 -1.49
C VAL A 355 -1.90 6.72 -1.36
N SER A 356 -1.43 6.02 -2.39
CA SER A 356 -0.08 5.44 -2.36
C SER A 356 0.96 6.54 -2.57
N ALA A 357 2.22 6.29 -2.17
CA ALA A 357 3.32 7.19 -2.53
C ALA A 357 3.43 7.39 -4.05
N ALA A 358 3.03 6.37 -4.82
CA ALA A 358 2.95 6.48 -6.28
C ALA A 358 1.87 7.46 -6.74
N ASP A 359 0.77 7.59 -6.00
CA ASP A 359 -0.31 8.54 -6.30
C ASP A 359 0.09 9.98 -5.95
N LEU A 360 0.87 10.18 -4.89
CA LEU A 360 1.48 11.49 -4.59
C LEU A 360 2.50 11.92 -5.66
N PHE A 361 3.28 10.96 -6.19
CA PHE A 361 4.23 11.26 -7.28
C PHE A 361 3.55 11.42 -8.65
N SER A 362 2.25 11.11 -8.79
CA SER A 362 1.55 11.23 -10.08
C SER A 362 1.42 12.66 -10.60
N THR A 363 1.70 13.66 -9.76
CA THR A 363 1.73 15.09 -10.11
C THR A 363 3.10 15.59 -10.54
N HIS A 364 4.15 14.75 -10.45
CA HIS A 364 5.50 15.13 -10.87
C HIS A 364 5.55 15.43 -12.37
N ASP A 365 6.32 16.46 -12.78
CA ASP A 365 6.38 16.96 -14.16
C ASP A 365 6.73 15.88 -15.20
N PHE A 366 7.59 14.93 -14.82
CA PHE A 366 7.85 13.72 -15.62
C PHE A 366 6.56 13.00 -16.05
N HIS A 367 5.65 12.72 -15.12
CA HIS A 367 4.42 11.98 -15.42
C HIS A 367 3.43 12.81 -16.24
N VAL A 368 3.38 14.11 -15.99
CA VAL A 368 2.61 15.06 -16.81
C VAL A 368 3.14 15.06 -18.24
N ARG A 369 4.47 15.10 -18.41
CA ARG A 369 5.12 15.03 -19.74
C ARG A 369 4.82 13.71 -20.45
N MET A 370 4.94 12.57 -19.77
CA MET A 370 4.61 11.26 -20.36
C MET A 370 3.14 11.17 -20.78
N GLU A 371 2.22 11.72 -19.98
CA GLU A 371 0.82 11.82 -20.36
C GLU A 371 0.64 12.66 -21.63
N GLN A 372 1.18 13.88 -21.66
CA GLN A 372 1.09 14.77 -22.83
C GLN A 372 1.63 14.11 -24.09
N ILE A 373 2.79 13.44 -24.00
CA ILE A 373 3.37 12.69 -25.10
C ILE A 373 2.44 11.56 -25.54
N SER A 374 1.86 10.79 -24.61
CA SER A 374 0.94 9.68 -24.92
C SER A 374 -0.35 10.13 -25.60
N ARG A 375 -0.85 11.34 -25.29
CA ARG A 375 -2.03 11.90 -25.94
C ARG A 375 -1.72 12.38 -27.35
N ARG A 376 -0.52 12.94 -27.54
CA ARG A 376 -0.03 13.48 -28.81
C ARG A 376 0.41 12.38 -29.79
N ILE A 377 1.20 11.40 -29.37
CA ILE A 377 1.77 10.39 -30.25
C ILE A 377 0.77 9.28 -30.50
N LYS A 378 0.38 9.08 -31.77
CA LYS A 378 -0.37 7.90 -32.21
C LYS A 378 0.57 6.78 -32.66
N ALA A 379 0.16 5.55 -32.42
CA ALA A 379 0.77 4.37 -33.01
C ALA A 379 0.57 4.39 -34.54
N PRO A 380 1.52 3.84 -35.32
CA PRO A 380 1.37 3.69 -36.76
C PRO A 380 0.15 2.83 -37.13
N VAL A 381 -0.40 3.05 -38.32
CA VAL A 381 -1.54 2.27 -38.82
C VAL A 381 -1.06 0.85 -39.12
N ILE A 382 -1.67 -0.13 -38.47
CA ILE A 382 -1.49 -1.55 -38.78
C ILE A 382 -2.41 -1.90 -39.96
N GLU A 383 -1.91 -2.70 -40.91
CA GLU A 383 -2.65 -3.10 -42.10
C GLU A 383 -4.05 -3.65 -41.75
N GLY A 384 -5.09 -3.12 -42.41
CA GLY A 384 -6.49 -3.47 -42.14
C GLY A 384 -7.21 -2.61 -41.09
N GLN A 385 -6.50 -1.75 -40.33
CA GLN A 385 -7.15 -0.77 -39.44
C GLN A 385 -7.27 0.60 -40.11
N GLN A 386 -8.44 1.23 -40.02
CA GLN A 386 -8.69 2.58 -40.58
C GLN A 386 -8.38 3.71 -39.60
N TYR A 387 -8.24 3.41 -38.31
CA TYR A 387 -8.00 4.39 -37.25
C TYR A 387 -6.59 4.23 -36.67
N ARG A 388 -5.92 5.36 -36.42
CA ARG A 388 -4.66 5.39 -35.66
C ARG A 388 -4.98 5.28 -34.18
N SER A 389 -4.65 4.13 -33.59
CA SER A 389 -4.69 3.95 -32.14
C SER A 389 -3.48 4.61 -31.47
N GLY A 390 -3.49 4.76 -30.16
CA GLY A 390 -2.42 5.36 -29.39
C GLY A 390 -2.29 4.69 -28.03
N TRP A 391 -1.07 4.67 -27.50
CA TRP A 391 -0.83 4.15 -26.17
C TRP A 391 -1.27 5.17 -25.13
N TYR A 392 -2.20 4.79 -24.26
CA TYR A 392 -2.70 5.66 -23.21
C TYR A 392 -1.82 5.53 -21.97
N TYR A 393 -1.09 6.60 -21.61
CA TYR A 393 -0.38 6.64 -20.33
C TYR A 393 -1.33 7.02 -19.19
N GLU A 394 -1.44 6.16 -18.19
CA GLU A 394 -2.26 6.33 -16.99
C GLU A 394 -1.35 6.70 -15.79
N ARG A 395 -1.29 8.00 -15.48
CA ARG A 395 -0.50 8.50 -14.33
C ARG A 395 -1.26 8.41 -13.01
N ALA A 396 -2.58 8.59 -13.05
CA ALA A 396 -3.46 8.46 -11.89
C ALA A 396 -4.29 7.18 -12.01
N ARG A 397 -4.45 6.45 -10.91
CA ARG A 397 -5.20 5.19 -10.93
C ARG A 397 -6.63 5.43 -11.42
N GLY A 398 -7.06 4.68 -12.42
CA GLY A 398 -8.41 4.76 -13.00
C GLY A 398 -8.62 5.94 -13.95
N GLN A 399 -7.57 6.68 -14.32
CA GLN A 399 -7.68 7.84 -15.22
C GLN A 399 -8.32 7.47 -16.57
N TRP A 400 -7.95 6.32 -17.16
CA TRP A 400 -8.53 5.87 -18.42
C TRP A 400 -10.05 5.66 -18.33
N GLU A 401 -10.52 5.03 -17.24
CA GLU A 401 -11.95 4.79 -17.03
C GLU A 401 -12.70 6.10 -16.78
N ASN A 402 -12.10 7.03 -16.04
CA ASN A 402 -12.69 8.34 -15.76
C ASN A 402 -12.79 9.20 -17.03
N ASP A 403 -11.72 9.26 -17.82
CA ASP A 403 -11.71 9.99 -19.10
C ASP A 403 -12.77 9.42 -20.04
N ARG A 404 -12.85 8.08 -20.16
CA ARG A 404 -13.90 7.41 -20.93
C ARG A 404 -15.31 7.68 -20.38
N ALA A 405 -15.48 7.67 -19.07
CA ALA A 405 -16.77 7.90 -18.42
C ALA A 405 -17.25 9.35 -18.56
N SER A 406 -16.32 10.30 -18.59
CA SER A 406 -16.60 11.74 -18.76
C SER A 406 -17.20 12.09 -20.13
N LEU A 407 -17.03 11.21 -21.13
CA LEU A 407 -17.62 11.37 -22.46
C LEU A 407 -19.14 11.14 -22.39
N THR A 408 -19.91 12.13 -22.84
CA THR A 408 -21.37 12.14 -22.68
C THR A 408 -22.13 11.25 -23.67
N SER A 409 -21.57 10.96 -24.85
CA SER A 409 -22.24 10.17 -25.90
C SER A 409 -21.59 8.81 -26.16
N ALA A 410 -22.40 7.81 -26.51
CA ALA A 410 -21.92 6.47 -26.85
C ALA A 410 -20.95 6.49 -28.05
N ALA A 411 -21.21 7.36 -29.04
CA ALA A 411 -20.32 7.53 -30.19
C ALA A 411 -18.93 8.07 -29.79
N LYS A 412 -18.87 9.04 -28.86
CA LYS A 412 -17.58 9.54 -28.34
C LYS A 412 -16.83 8.45 -27.57
N LYS A 413 -17.52 7.64 -26.76
CA LYS A 413 -16.92 6.49 -26.06
C LYS A 413 -16.37 5.44 -27.02
N ALA A 414 -17.12 5.11 -28.08
CA ALA A 414 -16.66 4.16 -29.10
C ALA A 414 -15.43 4.69 -29.86
N LYS A 415 -15.40 5.99 -30.20
CA LYS A 415 -14.22 6.64 -30.79
C LYS A 415 -13.02 6.57 -29.84
N PHE A 416 -13.23 6.87 -28.56
CA PHE A 416 -12.17 6.78 -27.55
C PHE A 416 -11.63 5.35 -27.39
N ASP A 417 -12.50 4.34 -27.40
CA ASP A 417 -12.09 2.93 -27.31
C ASP A 417 -11.29 2.46 -28.55
N LEU A 418 -11.56 3.02 -29.73
CA LEU A 418 -10.76 2.81 -30.95
C LEU A 418 -9.41 3.54 -30.89
N GLU A 419 -9.41 4.75 -30.35
CA GLU A 419 -8.22 5.60 -30.27
C GLU A 419 -7.26 5.16 -29.14
N TYR A 420 -7.80 4.66 -28.03
CA TYR A 420 -7.07 4.24 -26.83
C TYR A 420 -7.59 2.90 -26.33
N PRO A 421 -7.36 1.80 -27.07
CA PRO A 421 -7.85 0.49 -26.68
C PRO A 421 -7.22 0.04 -25.37
N ARG A 422 -7.94 -0.77 -24.59
CA ARG A 422 -7.48 -1.27 -23.29
C ARG A 422 -6.15 -2.02 -23.35
N SER A 423 -5.85 -2.68 -24.49
CA SER A 423 -4.59 -3.38 -24.75
C SER A 423 -3.39 -2.45 -24.91
N GLN A 424 -3.61 -1.18 -25.24
CA GLN A 424 -2.58 -0.14 -25.36
C GLN A 424 -2.60 0.83 -24.17
N ARG A 425 -3.05 0.37 -23.00
CA ARG A 425 -3.04 1.16 -21.77
C ARG A 425 -1.80 0.84 -20.95
N LEU A 426 -1.01 1.86 -20.64
CA LEU A 426 0.22 1.76 -19.87
C LEU A 426 0.13 2.54 -18.57
N THR A 427 0.12 1.85 -17.43
CA THR A 427 0.13 2.51 -16.11
C THR A 427 1.54 2.99 -15.75
N LYS A 428 1.65 4.01 -14.88
CA LYS A 428 2.95 4.45 -14.34
C LYS A 428 3.77 3.33 -13.71
N THR A 429 3.11 2.36 -13.07
CA THR A 429 3.75 1.20 -12.44
C THR A 429 4.21 0.18 -13.45
N ASP A 430 3.46 -0.04 -14.53
CA ASP A 430 3.89 -0.91 -15.63
C ASP A 430 5.08 -0.31 -16.36
N PHE A 431 5.05 1.00 -16.60
CA PHE A 431 6.17 1.74 -17.18
C PHE A 431 7.47 1.50 -16.40
N ALA A 432 7.44 1.67 -15.07
CA ALA A 432 8.59 1.41 -14.19
C ALA A 432 9.00 -0.07 -14.21
N LYS A 433 8.03 -1.00 -14.16
CA LYS A 433 8.25 -2.45 -14.18
C LYS A 433 9.00 -2.89 -15.44
N TYR A 434 8.51 -2.51 -16.62
CA TYR A 434 9.09 -2.91 -17.90
C TYR A 434 10.48 -2.32 -18.09
N ASN A 435 10.67 -1.05 -17.70
CA ASN A 435 11.98 -0.39 -17.69
C ASN A 435 13.00 -1.16 -16.83
N TYR A 436 12.61 -1.58 -15.62
CA TYR A 436 13.48 -2.31 -14.71
C TYR A 436 13.77 -3.75 -15.14
N CYS A 437 12.80 -4.41 -15.81
CA CYS A 437 13.07 -5.69 -16.47
C CYS A 437 14.20 -5.53 -17.48
N TRP A 438 14.07 -4.59 -18.43
CA TRP A 438 15.08 -4.36 -19.46
C TRP A 438 16.42 -3.85 -18.89
N GLY A 439 16.35 -3.07 -17.81
CA GLY A 439 17.51 -2.52 -17.09
C GLY A 439 18.31 -3.54 -16.28
N GLY A 440 17.88 -4.80 -16.22
CA GLY A 440 18.63 -5.84 -15.50
C GLY A 440 18.37 -5.85 -13.99
N HIS A 441 17.15 -5.50 -13.57
CA HIS A 441 16.72 -5.53 -12.16
C HIS A 441 15.50 -6.44 -11.93
N PRO A 442 15.54 -7.71 -12.37
CA PRO A 442 14.40 -8.61 -12.20
C PRO A 442 14.15 -8.98 -10.73
N ASP A 443 15.16 -8.84 -9.86
CA ASP A 443 15.06 -9.01 -8.41
C ASP A 443 14.21 -7.92 -7.75
N LEU A 444 14.36 -6.66 -8.17
CA LEU A 444 13.51 -5.55 -7.73
C LEU A 444 12.09 -5.71 -8.26
N VAL A 445 11.94 -6.11 -9.54
CA VAL A 445 10.62 -6.41 -10.13
C VAL A 445 9.88 -7.48 -9.35
N SER A 446 10.61 -8.51 -8.89
CA SER A 446 10.06 -9.59 -8.09
C SER A 446 9.58 -9.16 -6.68
N LYS A 447 9.98 -7.97 -6.19
CA LYS A 447 9.48 -7.38 -4.93
C LYS A 447 8.12 -6.71 -5.09
N GLY A 448 7.61 -6.56 -6.32
CA GLY A 448 6.28 -6.05 -6.62
C GLY A 448 6.29 -4.61 -7.16
N ALA A 449 5.19 -4.25 -7.85
CA ALA A 449 5.07 -3.02 -8.63
C ALA A 449 5.28 -1.74 -7.81
N GLN A 450 4.81 -1.71 -6.55
CA GLN A 450 4.97 -0.53 -5.68
C GLN A 450 6.45 -0.28 -5.32
N THR A 451 7.19 -1.35 -4.99
CA THR A 451 8.60 -1.25 -4.61
C THR A 451 9.45 -0.77 -5.79
N VAL A 452 9.24 -1.34 -6.97
CA VAL A 452 9.92 -0.89 -8.20
C VAL A 452 9.59 0.55 -8.51
N PHE A 453 8.32 0.94 -8.39
CA PHE A 453 7.91 2.30 -8.70
C PHE A 453 8.55 3.31 -7.75
N THR A 454 8.67 3.01 -6.46
CA THR A 454 9.36 3.89 -5.50
C THR A 454 10.83 4.08 -5.89
N ASP A 455 11.54 3.01 -6.26
CA ASP A 455 12.94 3.12 -6.72
C ASP A 455 13.05 3.90 -8.04
N PHE A 456 12.13 3.65 -8.97
CA PHE A 456 12.04 4.36 -10.24
C PHE A 456 11.79 5.86 -10.03
N ALA A 457 10.83 6.23 -9.18
CA ALA A 457 10.50 7.63 -8.87
C ALA A 457 11.71 8.38 -8.30
N ASN A 458 12.44 7.76 -7.35
CA ASN A 458 13.66 8.35 -6.79
C ASN A 458 14.75 8.56 -7.86
N LYS A 459 14.94 7.59 -8.77
CA LYS A 459 15.91 7.74 -9.88
C LYS A 459 15.50 8.82 -10.86
N ILE A 460 14.22 8.90 -11.20
CA ILE A 460 13.70 9.94 -12.10
C ILE A 460 13.85 11.32 -11.46
N ASP A 461 13.50 11.49 -10.18
CA ASP A 461 13.66 12.76 -9.47
C ASP A 461 15.13 13.25 -9.47
N GLN A 462 16.07 12.34 -9.21
CA GLN A 462 17.50 12.63 -9.33
C GLN A 462 17.90 13.00 -10.77
N GLN A 463 17.49 12.21 -11.77
CA GLN A 463 17.84 12.46 -13.16
C GLN A 463 17.21 13.75 -13.70
N TRP A 464 15.99 14.06 -13.28
CA TRP A 464 15.25 15.25 -13.69
C TRP A 464 15.90 16.54 -13.19
N THR A 465 16.44 16.51 -11.97
CA THR A 465 17.11 17.65 -11.32
C THR A 465 18.59 17.79 -11.70
N ASN A 466 19.21 16.77 -12.30
CA ASN A 466 20.59 16.82 -12.77
C ASN A 466 20.81 17.85 -13.90
N ASN A 467 22.07 18.30 -14.04
CA ASN A 467 22.53 19.24 -15.08
C ASN A 467 21.73 20.55 -15.13
N ASP A 468 21.56 21.23 -13.99
CA ASP A 468 20.86 22.52 -13.87
C ASP A 468 19.42 22.49 -14.45
N GLY A 469 18.71 21.37 -14.29
CA GLY A 469 17.35 21.17 -14.81
C GLY A 469 17.26 20.74 -16.28
N LYS A 470 18.39 20.52 -16.96
CA LYS A 470 18.43 19.99 -18.35
C LYS A 470 18.25 18.49 -18.44
N GLY A 471 18.34 17.74 -17.33
CA GLY A 471 18.06 16.30 -17.33
C GLY A 471 16.65 15.93 -17.82
N SER A 472 15.72 16.90 -17.84
CA SER A 472 14.38 16.70 -18.42
C SER A 472 14.40 16.40 -19.93
N ASP A 473 15.43 16.84 -20.66
CA ASP A 473 15.53 16.70 -22.12
C ASP A 473 15.69 15.24 -22.57
N ASP A 474 16.18 14.37 -21.68
CA ASP A 474 16.32 12.94 -21.93
C ASP A 474 14.96 12.21 -21.90
N PHE A 475 13.91 12.83 -21.32
CA PHE A 475 12.57 12.27 -21.17
C PHE A 475 11.59 12.77 -22.24
N GLY A 476 12.02 12.68 -23.50
CA GLY A 476 11.24 13.09 -24.67
C GLY A 476 10.43 11.96 -25.32
N ASP A 477 10.04 12.20 -26.57
CA ASP A 477 9.22 11.28 -27.36
C ASP A 477 9.85 9.91 -27.59
N ASP A 478 11.17 9.86 -27.76
CA ASP A 478 11.91 8.61 -27.97
C ASP A 478 11.93 7.78 -26.68
N TYR A 479 12.09 8.44 -25.54
CA TYR A 479 12.01 7.77 -24.24
C TYR A 479 10.64 7.14 -24.04
N TYR A 480 9.57 7.87 -24.35
CA TYR A 480 8.22 7.33 -24.30
C TYR A 480 8.02 6.14 -25.26
N ARG A 481 8.41 6.28 -26.53
CA ARG A 481 8.29 5.21 -27.55
C ARG A 481 9.07 3.96 -27.14
N ASN A 482 10.30 4.12 -26.66
CA ASN A 482 11.11 3.00 -26.20
C ASN A 482 10.44 2.24 -25.04
N ASN A 483 9.85 2.95 -24.08
CA ASN A 483 9.13 2.30 -22.98
C ASN A 483 7.82 1.64 -23.43
N VAL A 484 7.16 2.15 -24.48
CA VAL A 484 6.07 1.42 -25.14
C VAL A 484 6.56 0.14 -25.80
N CYS A 485 7.71 0.17 -26.49
CA CYS A 485 8.32 -1.05 -27.04
C CYS A 485 8.62 -2.08 -25.93
N LEU A 486 9.07 -1.64 -24.76
CA LEU A 486 9.23 -2.53 -23.60
C LEU A 486 7.91 -3.14 -23.11
N ALA A 487 6.81 -2.38 -23.18
CA ALA A 487 5.47 -2.89 -22.86
C ALA A 487 5.02 -3.97 -23.87
N ILE A 488 5.23 -3.72 -25.17
CA ILE A 488 4.97 -4.69 -26.24
C ILE A 488 5.79 -5.97 -26.01
N ILE A 489 7.09 -5.83 -25.73
CA ILE A 489 7.98 -6.96 -25.42
C ILE A 489 7.46 -7.76 -24.23
N TYR A 490 7.12 -7.08 -23.13
CA TYR A 490 6.69 -7.76 -21.92
C TYR A 490 5.35 -8.50 -22.11
N GLU A 491 4.34 -7.82 -22.64
CA GLU A 491 3.01 -8.41 -22.78
C GLU A 491 2.96 -9.47 -23.88
N GLY A 492 3.70 -9.29 -24.97
CA GLY A 492 3.86 -10.31 -26.01
C GLY A 492 4.56 -11.56 -25.47
N LEU A 493 5.69 -11.41 -24.78
CA LEU A 493 6.38 -12.56 -24.15
C LEU A 493 5.51 -13.25 -23.09
N ARG A 494 4.87 -12.47 -22.21
CA ARG A 494 3.99 -13.01 -21.17
C ARG A 494 2.86 -13.84 -21.78
N SER A 495 2.24 -13.34 -22.84
CA SER A 495 1.15 -14.02 -23.54
C SER A 495 1.64 -15.30 -24.21
N GLU A 496 2.85 -15.28 -24.78
CA GLU A 496 3.42 -16.45 -25.42
C GLU A 496 3.85 -17.52 -24.42
N VAL A 497 4.48 -17.15 -23.29
CA VAL A 497 4.85 -18.11 -22.22
C VAL A 497 3.62 -18.86 -21.68
N LEU A 498 2.47 -18.20 -21.56
CA LEU A 498 1.22 -18.85 -21.14
C LEU A 498 0.77 -20.00 -22.07
N ARG A 499 1.17 -19.96 -23.35
CA ARG A 499 0.84 -20.97 -24.36
C ARG A 499 1.83 -22.12 -24.41
N GLN A 500 2.99 -22.00 -23.75
CA GLN A 500 4.04 -23.00 -23.82
C GLN A 500 3.73 -24.25 -22.98
N ASP A 501 3.93 -25.43 -23.56
CA ASP A 501 3.65 -26.73 -22.90
C ASP A 501 4.40 -26.88 -21.58
N TRP A 502 5.67 -26.49 -21.54
CA TRP A 502 6.52 -26.57 -20.34
C TRP A 502 6.01 -25.67 -19.21
N TYR A 503 5.36 -24.55 -19.54
CA TYR A 503 4.77 -23.66 -18.54
C TYR A 503 3.42 -24.20 -18.06
N GLN A 504 2.61 -24.75 -18.98
CA GLN A 504 1.33 -25.35 -18.62
C GLN A 504 1.49 -26.59 -17.72
N ALA A 505 2.56 -27.36 -17.92
CA ALA A 505 2.89 -28.52 -17.08
C ALA A 505 3.32 -28.12 -15.65
N SER A 506 3.87 -26.92 -15.43
CA SER A 506 4.30 -26.43 -14.13
C SER A 506 3.98 -24.95 -13.98
N ARG A 507 2.69 -24.67 -13.71
CA ARG A 507 2.16 -23.30 -13.61
C ARG A 507 2.65 -22.61 -12.34
N GLY A 508 3.13 -21.39 -12.49
CA GLY A 508 3.55 -20.54 -11.38
C GLY A 508 4.60 -19.53 -11.79
N TYR A 509 4.75 -18.46 -11.01
CA TYR A 509 5.88 -17.53 -11.11
C TYR A 509 6.04 -16.79 -12.46
N LEU A 510 4.98 -16.72 -13.29
CA LEU A 510 5.01 -16.09 -14.63
C LEU A 510 5.68 -14.70 -14.63
N ALA A 511 5.29 -13.83 -13.69
CA ALA A 511 5.84 -12.49 -13.61
C ALA A 511 7.35 -12.48 -13.33
N ASN A 512 7.84 -13.41 -12.51
CA ASN A 512 9.26 -13.57 -12.21
C ASN A 512 10.02 -14.14 -13.43
N ILE A 513 9.45 -15.17 -14.07
CA ILE A 513 10.02 -15.80 -15.27
C ILE A 513 10.21 -14.77 -16.39
N VAL A 514 9.16 -14.02 -16.73
CA VAL A 514 9.18 -12.98 -17.78
C VAL A 514 10.19 -11.88 -17.43
N ALA A 515 10.23 -11.43 -16.17
CA ALA A 515 11.18 -10.41 -15.74
C ALA A 515 12.64 -10.87 -15.88
N TYR A 516 12.96 -12.08 -15.43
CA TYR A 516 14.31 -12.67 -15.55
C TYR A 516 14.71 -12.89 -17.01
N ALA A 517 13.79 -13.36 -17.86
CA ALA A 517 14.04 -13.59 -19.27
C ALA A 517 14.39 -12.29 -20.00
N ILE A 518 13.59 -11.23 -19.84
CA ILE A 518 13.84 -9.91 -20.47
C ILE A 518 15.15 -9.30 -19.97
N ALA A 519 15.41 -9.37 -18.66
CA ALA A 519 16.66 -8.88 -18.07
C ALA A 519 17.89 -9.60 -18.65
N LYS A 520 17.82 -10.93 -18.76
CA LYS A 520 18.90 -11.73 -19.33
C LYS A 520 19.08 -11.47 -20.81
N PHE A 521 17.98 -11.31 -21.56
CA PHE A 521 18.02 -11.01 -23.00
C PHE A 521 18.74 -9.70 -23.29
N SER A 522 18.33 -8.62 -22.61
CA SER A 522 18.97 -7.29 -22.72
C SER A 522 20.48 -7.36 -22.39
N LEU A 523 20.85 -8.11 -21.35
CA LEU A 523 22.25 -8.33 -21.01
C LEU A 523 22.99 -9.14 -22.08
N SER A 524 22.41 -10.21 -22.59
CA SER A 524 23.03 -11.11 -23.57
C SER A 524 23.22 -10.44 -24.93
N ILE A 525 22.33 -9.54 -25.36
CA ILE A 525 22.56 -8.70 -26.56
C ILE A 525 23.84 -7.89 -26.39
N LYS A 526 23.99 -7.17 -25.27
CA LYS A 526 25.18 -6.34 -24.99
C LYS A 526 26.48 -7.14 -24.94
N GLN A 527 26.40 -8.40 -24.51
CA GLN A 527 27.57 -9.29 -24.38
C GLN A 527 27.97 -9.95 -25.71
N GLN A 528 26.99 -10.33 -26.55
CA GLN A 528 27.23 -11.15 -27.75
C GLN A 528 27.27 -10.34 -29.05
N PHE A 529 26.60 -9.18 -29.09
CA PHE A 529 26.52 -8.32 -30.27
C PHE A 529 27.03 -6.92 -29.91
N PHE A 530 28.35 -6.79 -29.75
CA PHE A 530 28.98 -5.54 -29.34
C PHE A 530 28.65 -4.38 -30.30
N GLY A 531 28.16 -3.26 -29.76
CA GLY A 531 27.79 -2.08 -30.54
C GLY A 531 26.43 -2.17 -31.24
N ALA A 532 25.68 -3.27 -31.05
CA ALA A 532 24.32 -3.44 -31.53
C ALA A 532 23.29 -3.33 -30.40
N GLU A 533 22.07 -2.97 -30.75
CA GLU A 533 20.91 -2.91 -29.87
C GLU A 533 19.64 -3.39 -30.59
N LEU A 534 18.61 -3.76 -29.82
CA LEU A 534 17.34 -4.20 -30.39
C LEU A 534 16.67 -3.04 -31.13
N ASN A 535 16.16 -3.31 -32.34
CA ASN A 535 15.52 -2.30 -33.17
C ASN A 535 14.14 -1.90 -32.64
N PHE A 536 14.10 -0.98 -31.67
CA PHE A 536 12.84 -0.46 -31.12
C PHE A 536 12.01 0.32 -32.15
N SER A 537 12.62 0.91 -33.17
CA SER A 537 11.86 1.55 -34.26
C SER A 537 10.99 0.53 -35.01
N SER A 538 11.53 -0.67 -35.28
CA SER A 538 10.78 -1.76 -35.90
C SER A 538 9.61 -2.21 -35.02
N ILE A 539 9.84 -2.42 -33.73
CA ILE A 539 8.80 -2.82 -32.77
C ILE A 539 7.71 -1.74 -32.67
N TRP A 540 8.09 -0.46 -32.63
CA TRP A 540 7.14 0.65 -32.64
C TRP A 540 6.33 0.71 -33.94
N ASN A 541 6.95 0.48 -35.09
CA ASN A 541 6.24 0.56 -36.37
C ASN A 541 5.26 -0.60 -36.58
N ASN A 542 5.66 -1.80 -36.17
CA ASN A 542 4.86 -3.00 -36.33
C ASN A 542 3.88 -3.22 -35.16
N GLN A 543 4.07 -2.53 -34.04
CA GLN A 543 3.34 -2.72 -32.79
C GLN A 543 3.39 -4.17 -32.27
N GLU A 544 4.46 -4.90 -32.61
CA GLU A 544 4.65 -6.31 -32.31
C GLU A 544 6.13 -6.64 -32.12
N ILE A 545 6.42 -7.72 -31.40
CA ILE A 545 7.77 -8.27 -31.23
C ILE A 545 8.14 -9.04 -32.49
N GLY A 546 9.38 -8.88 -32.96
CA GLY A 546 9.91 -9.71 -34.05
C GLY A 546 9.97 -11.21 -33.68
N PRO A 547 9.76 -12.11 -34.65
CA PRO A 547 9.71 -13.55 -34.40
C PRO A 547 11.01 -14.12 -33.82
N GLU A 548 12.17 -13.59 -34.22
CA GLU A 548 13.47 -14.06 -33.71
C GLU A 548 13.67 -13.61 -32.26
N THR A 549 13.34 -12.36 -31.95
CA THR A 549 13.33 -11.84 -30.58
C THR A 549 12.39 -12.62 -29.67
N LEU A 550 11.16 -12.91 -30.13
CA LEU A 550 10.19 -13.68 -29.34
C LEU A 550 10.70 -15.09 -29.05
N THR A 551 11.28 -15.76 -30.05
CA THR A 551 11.86 -17.11 -29.91
C THR A 551 12.94 -17.13 -28.84
N GLU A 552 13.89 -16.20 -28.88
CA GLU A 552 14.98 -16.11 -27.89
C GLU A 552 14.45 -15.79 -26.48
N LEU A 553 13.47 -14.91 -26.36
CA LEU A 553 12.85 -14.58 -25.08
C LEU A 553 12.09 -15.77 -24.48
N VAL A 554 11.42 -16.60 -25.29
CA VAL A 554 10.75 -17.83 -24.84
C VAL A 554 11.77 -18.85 -24.35
N ASN A 555 12.89 -19.03 -25.07
CA ASN A 555 13.99 -19.90 -24.66
C ASN A 555 14.58 -19.46 -23.31
N LEU A 556 14.82 -18.16 -23.15
CA LEU A 556 15.28 -17.57 -21.90
C LEU A 556 14.25 -17.67 -20.77
N SER A 557 12.96 -17.64 -21.08
CA SER A 557 11.88 -17.87 -20.11
C SER A 557 11.90 -19.29 -19.57
N ARG A 558 12.13 -20.29 -20.43
CA ARG A 558 12.30 -21.68 -20.00
C ARG A 558 13.53 -21.83 -19.09
N LEU A 559 14.64 -21.21 -19.45
CA LEU A 559 15.86 -21.20 -18.61
C LEU A 559 15.61 -20.51 -17.26
N ALA A 560 14.87 -19.40 -17.25
CA ALA A 560 14.49 -18.69 -16.04
C ALA A 560 13.59 -19.54 -15.14
N GLN A 561 12.63 -20.29 -15.69
CA GLN A 561 11.80 -21.22 -14.91
C GLN A 561 12.67 -22.25 -14.21
N ILE A 562 13.56 -22.93 -14.95
CA ILE A 562 14.47 -23.95 -14.41
C ILE A 562 15.32 -23.37 -13.28
N HIS A 563 15.92 -22.20 -13.50
CA HIS A 563 16.76 -21.52 -12.50
C HIS A 563 15.99 -21.13 -11.23
N LEU A 564 14.79 -20.57 -11.39
CA LEU A 564 13.97 -20.11 -10.26
C LEU A 564 13.44 -21.28 -9.42
N THR A 565 13.15 -22.42 -10.06
CA THR A 565 12.64 -23.63 -9.41
C THR A 565 13.71 -24.68 -9.11
N ASP A 566 14.99 -24.34 -9.28
CA ASP A 566 16.11 -25.26 -9.06
C ASP A 566 16.09 -25.80 -7.61
N PRO A 567 16.14 -27.12 -7.38
CA PRO A 567 16.14 -27.71 -6.03
C PRO A 567 17.32 -27.28 -5.14
N SER A 568 18.45 -26.86 -5.74
CA SER A 568 19.66 -26.39 -5.04
C SER A 568 19.61 -24.92 -4.59
N ARG A 569 18.46 -24.26 -4.75
CA ARG A 569 18.31 -22.86 -4.32
C ARG A 569 18.45 -22.74 -2.79
N PRO A 570 19.12 -21.68 -2.29
CA PRO A 570 19.33 -21.48 -0.85
C PRO A 570 18.06 -21.05 -0.11
N GLN A 571 17.01 -20.66 -0.84
CA GLN A 571 15.74 -20.19 -0.31
C GLN A 571 14.62 -21.08 -0.88
N GLY A 572 13.97 -21.87 -0.02
CA GLY A 572 12.96 -22.84 -0.43
C GLY A 572 11.77 -22.24 -1.17
N ASN A 573 11.33 -21.04 -0.78
CA ASN A 573 10.25 -20.32 -1.44
C ASN A 573 10.75 -19.59 -2.70
N VAL A 574 10.27 -20.01 -3.88
CA VAL A 574 10.66 -19.46 -5.18
C VAL A 574 10.44 -17.96 -5.30
N THR A 575 9.31 -17.44 -4.78
CA THR A 575 9.03 -15.99 -4.85
C THR A 575 9.93 -15.16 -3.95
N GLN A 576 10.37 -15.71 -2.81
CA GLN A 576 11.35 -15.04 -1.95
C GLN A 576 12.75 -15.14 -2.55
N TRP A 577 13.08 -16.27 -3.19
CA TRP A 577 14.34 -16.43 -3.91
C TRP A 577 14.46 -15.42 -5.05
N ALA A 578 13.42 -15.25 -5.87
CA ALA A 578 13.39 -14.31 -6.98
C ALA A 578 13.59 -12.83 -6.55
N LYS A 579 13.33 -12.47 -5.29
CA LYS A 579 13.51 -11.11 -4.75
C LYS A 579 14.95 -10.80 -4.33
N GLN A 580 15.80 -11.82 -4.25
CA GLN A 580 17.16 -11.67 -3.76
C GLN A 580 18.11 -11.37 -4.90
N GLN A 581 19.00 -10.40 -4.70
CA GLN A 581 20.04 -10.06 -5.67
C GLN A 581 20.90 -11.28 -6.02
N ALA A 582 21.21 -12.15 -5.05
CA ALA A 582 21.95 -13.39 -5.26
C ALA A 582 21.31 -14.32 -6.33
N CYS A 583 19.97 -14.32 -6.44
CA CYS A 583 19.28 -15.10 -7.47
C CYS A 583 19.57 -14.56 -8.87
N TRP A 584 19.53 -13.23 -9.04
CA TRP A 584 19.88 -12.59 -10.30
C TRP A 584 21.36 -12.73 -10.64
N GLU A 585 22.27 -12.57 -9.67
CA GLU A 585 23.71 -12.79 -9.87
C GLU A 585 24.02 -14.19 -10.40
N ARG A 586 23.39 -15.23 -9.84
CA ARG A 586 23.52 -16.61 -10.34
C ARG A 586 22.98 -16.77 -11.76
N PHE A 587 21.86 -16.11 -12.10
CA PHE A 587 21.28 -16.20 -13.43
C PHE A 587 22.11 -15.47 -14.49
N LYS A 588 22.73 -14.33 -14.13
CA LYS A 588 23.58 -13.53 -15.02
C LYS A 588 24.76 -14.32 -15.59
N ILE A 589 25.35 -15.22 -14.81
CA ILE A 589 26.52 -16.00 -15.23
C ILE A 589 26.17 -17.28 -16.02
N LEU A 590 24.89 -17.68 -16.09
CA LEU A 590 24.51 -18.86 -16.88
C LEU A 590 24.85 -18.64 -18.36
N PRO A 591 25.52 -19.60 -19.02
CA PRO A 591 25.89 -19.47 -20.43
C PRO A 591 24.62 -19.55 -21.30
N VAL A 592 24.48 -18.58 -22.20
CA VAL A 592 23.41 -18.53 -23.20
C VAL A 592 24.05 -18.15 -24.53
N LYS A 593 23.62 -18.76 -25.62
CA LYS A 593 23.99 -18.35 -26.99
C LYS A 593 22.70 -17.97 -27.71
N LEU A 594 22.58 -16.69 -28.08
CA LEU A 594 21.46 -16.22 -28.87
C LEU A 594 21.63 -16.69 -30.32
N GLY A 595 20.52 -17.04 -30.99
CA GLY A 595 20.50 -17.44 -32.39
C GLY A 595 21.06 -16.37 -33.32
N SER A 596 21.74 -16.79 -34.39
CA SER A 596 22.33 -15.86 -35.36
C SER A 596 21.30 -15.06 -36.15
N LEU A 597 20.07 -15.59 -36.30
CA LEU A 597 18.97 -14.90 -36.99
C LEU A 597 18.53 -13.64 -36.24
N LEU A 598 18.75 -13.55 -34.93
CA LEU A 598 18.45 -12.36 -34.15
C LEU A 598 19.16 -11.11 -34.68
N GLN A 599 20.33 -11.25 -35.34
CA GLN A 599 21.06 -10.13 -35.94
C GLN A 599 20.20 -9.33 -36.94
N GLN A 600 19.19 -9.94 -37.55
CA GLN A 600 18.28 -9.28 -38.48
C GLN A 600 17.33 -8.28 -37.79
N GLU A 601 17.12 -8.43 -36.47
CA GLU A 601 16.28 -7.56 -35.65
C GLU A 601 17.09 -6.60 -34.77
N LEU A 602 18.42 -6.63 -34.89
CA LEU A 602 19.33 -5.70 -34.24
C LEU A 602 19.74 -4.59 -35.21
N ILE A 603 20.08 -3.44 -34.66
CA ILE A 603 20.67 -2.30 -35.37
C ILE A 603 21.93 -1.83 -34.66
N SER A 604 22.84 -1.19 -35.38
CA SER A 604 23.97 -0.56 -34.71
C SER A 604 23.51 0.64 -33.87
N GLN A 605 24.23 0.94 -32.80
CA GLN A 605 23.95 2.12 -31.97
C GLN A 605 24.03 3.44 -32.75
N GLN A 606 24.84 3.49 -33.82
CA GLN A 606 24.94 4.66 -34.68
C GLN A 606 23.71 4.82 -35.58
N GLU A 607 23.22 3.73 -36.16
CA GLU A 607 21.97 3.72 -36.93
C GLU A 607 20.79 4.09 -36.05
N ALA A 608 20.71 3.57 -34.83
CA ALA A 608 19.66 3.91 -33.87
C ALA A 608 19.62 5.42 -33.56
N LYS A 609 20.78 6.03 -33.28
CA LYS A 609 20.89 7.49 -33.09
C LYS A 609 20.48 8.28 -34.33
N THR A 610 20.84 7.78 -35.52
CA THR A 610 20.50 8.43 -36.79
C THR A 610 19.00 8.39 -37.05
N GLN A 611 18.36 7.23 -36.84
CA GLN A 611 16.90 7.07 -36.96
C GLN A 611 16.15 7.99 -35.98
N VAL A 612 16.64 8.11 -34.74
CA VAL A 612 16.08 9.04 -33.77
C VAL A 612 16.17 10.49 -34.26
N ALA A 613 17.33 10.90 -34.76
CA ALA A 613 17.53 12.25 -35.29
C ALA A 613 16.65 12.55 -36.50
N GLU A 614 16.49 11.60 -37.42
CA GLU A 614 15.62 11.71 -38.59
C GLU A 614 14.14 11.75 -38.19
N ALA A 615 13.70 10.89 -37.29
CA ALA A 615 12.33 10.89 -36.78
C ALA A 615 11.97 12.21 -36.09
N ARG A 616 12.93 12.83 -35.38
CA ARG A 616 12.75 14.17 -34.80
C ARG A 616 12.58 15.25 -35.87
N LYS A 617 13.35 15.19 -36.96
CA LYS A 617 13.22 16.13 -38.09
C LYS A 617 11.89 15.99 -38.82
N VAL A 618 11.48 14.76 -39.14
CA VAL A 618 10.19 14.48 -39.79
C VAL A 618 9.03 14.95 -38.89
N ARG A 619 9.10 14.67 -37.58
CA ARG A 619 8.10 15.14 -36.63
C ARG A 619 8.04 16.66 -36.49
N ALA A 620 9.18 17.35 -36.52
CA ALA A 620 9.17 18.81 -36.49
C ALA A 620 8.40 19.37 -37.71
N ILE A 621 8.53 18.72 -38.87
CA ILE A 621 7.79 19.06 -40.09
C ILE A 621 6.29 18.73 -39.92
N ASP A 622 5.96 17.53 -39.45
CA ASP A 622 4.56 17.10 -39.25
C ASP A 622 3.83 17.93 -38.18
N SER A 623 4.48 18.23 -37.05
CA SER A 623 3.92 19.07 -35.98
C SER A 623 3.75 20.51 -36.44
N SER A 624 4.64 21.01 -37.29
CA SER A 624 4.51 22.32 -37.93
C SER A 624 3.27 22.33 -38.84
N TYR A 625 3.07 21.27 -39.61
CA TYR A 625 1.89 21.08 -40.46
C TYR A 625 0.60 20.95 -39.66
N GLU A 626 0.55 20.11 -38.62
CA GLU A 626 -0.63 19.93 -37.74
C GLU A 626 -1.01 21.24 -37.02
N THR A 627 -0.03 22.02 -36.56
CA THR A 627 -0.26 23.32 -35.92
C THR A 627 -0.92 24.30 -36.88
N ILE A 628 -0.46 24.33 -38.13
CA ILE A 628 -1.04 25.15 -39.19
C ILE A 628 -2.44 24.64 -39.53
N GLN A 629 -2.60 23.33 -39.76
CA GLN A 629 -3.87 22.70 -40.11
C GLN A 629 -4.93 23.00 -39.05
N ARG A 630 -4.61 22.83 -37.76
CA ARG A 630 -5.54 23.09 -36.66
C ARG A 630 -6.05 24.52 -36.65
N VAL A 631 -5.15 25.51 -36.85
CA VAL A 631 -5.54 26.93 -36.96
C VAL A 631 -6.45 27.19 -38.16
N MET A 632 -6.19 26.50 -39.28
CA MET A 632 -6.98 26.62 -40.51
C MET A 632 -8.35 25.94 -40.42
N GLU A 633 -8.49 24.91 -39.58
CA GLU A 633 -9.75 24.18 -39.33
C GLU A 633 -10.71 24.91 -38.37
N VAL A 634 -10.21 25.86 -37.57
CA VAL A 634 -11.03 26.67 -36.66
C VAL A 634 -12.04 27.49 -37.45
N ASP A 635 -13.30 27.43 -37.03
CA ASP A 635 -14.38 28.17 -37.68
C ASP A 635 -14.12 29.68 -37.67
N LYS A 636 -14.36 30.34 -38.80
CA LYS A 636 -14.19 31.79 -38.96
C LYS A 636 -14.97 32.58 -37.91
N ALA A 637 -16.14 32.09 -37.46
CA ALA A 637 -16.95 32.71 -36.43
C ALA A 637 -16.17 32.84 -35.12
N ILE A 638 -15.38 31.84 -34.74
CA ILE A 638 -14.56 31.85 -33.53
C ILE A 638 -13.47 32.92 -33.62
N TRP A 639 -12.82 33.05 -34.78
CA TRP A 639 -11.85 34.12 -35.01
C TRP A 639 -12.47 35.53 -34.98
N HIS A 640 -13.74 35.67 -35.39
CA HIS A 640 -14.47 36.93 -35.21
C HIS A 640 -14.77 37.22 -33.74
N VAL A 641 -15.09 36.21 -32.93
CA VAL A 641 -15.25 36.38 -31.48
C VAL A 641 -13.95 36.86 -30.84
N ALA A 642 -12.80 36.33 -31.28
CA ALA A 642 -11.48 36.71 -30.76
C ALA A 642 -11.16 38.20 -30.96
N ILE A 643 -11.48 38.77 -32.12
CA ILE A 643 -11.23 40.20 -32.42
C ILE A 643 -12.36 41.11 -31.92
N GLY A 644 -13.50 40.56 -31.52
CA GLY A 644 -14.55 41.28 -30.81
C GLY A 644 -14.09 41.58 -29.38
N SER A 645 -14.35 42.78 -28.88
CA SER A 645 -13.89 43.23 -27.56
C SER A 645 -14.55 42.44 -26.42
N GLN A 646 -14.04 41.24 -26.14
CA GLN A 646 -14.52 40.37 -25.07
C GLN A 646 -13.97 40.82 -23.71
N PRO A 647 -14.79 40.86 -22.65
CA PRO A 647 -14.33 41.16 -21.29
C PRO A 647 -13.23 40.18 -20.87
N GLY A 648 -12.05 40.70 -20.49
CA GLY A 648 -10.92 39.91 -19.98
C GLY A 648 -9.99 39.31 -21.03
N LEU A 649 -10.37 39.24 -22.31
CA LEU A 649 -9.51 38.72 -23.38
C LEU A 649 -8.52 39.79 -23.85
N ARG A 650 -7.24 39.62 -23.51
CA ARG A 650 -6.16 40.51 -23.96
C ARG A 650 -5.48 39.94 -25.21
N ILE A 651 -5.61 40.65 -26.32
CA ILE A 651 -4.94 40.35 -27.60
C ILE A 651 -4.00 41.51 -27.93
N SER A 652 -2.74 41.20 -28.22
CA SER A 652 -1.76 42.19 -28.67
C SER A 652 -2.04 42.67 -30.10
N PRO A 653 -1.53 43.85 -30.51
CA PRO A 653 -1.66 44.34 -31.88
C PRO A 653 -1.16 43.33 -32.94
N THR A 654 -0.07 42.62 -32.62
CA THR A 654 0.49 41.57 -33.48
C THR A 654 -0.47 40.40 -33.63
N GLU A 655 -1.01 39.87 -32.53
CA GLU A 655 -1.99 38.77 -32.55
C GLU A 655 -3.28 39.16 -33.26
N SER A 656 -3.77 40.39 -33.05
CA SER A 656 -4.95 40.92 -33.76
C SER A 656 -4.72 40.95 -35.28
N THR A 657 -3.52 41.37 -35.71
CA THR A 657 -3.14 41.38 -37.12
C THR A 657 -3.09 39.96 -37.70
N LEU A 658 -2.57 38.99 -36.94
CA LEU A 658 -2.52 37.58 -37.36
C LEU A 658 -3.93 36.99 -37.51
N VAL A 659 -4.82 37.20 -36.52
CA VAL A 659 -6.21 36.71 -36.58
C VAL A 659 -6.97 37.32 -37.76
N ARG A 660 -6.82 38.64 -37.98
CA ARG A 660 -7.45 39.32 -39.12
C ARG A 660 -6.93 38.87 -40.47
N LYS A 661 -5.66 38.47 -40.55
CA LYS A 661 -5.01 38.07 -41.81
C LYS A 661 -5.24 36.59 -42.14
N TYR A 662 -5.14 35.72 -41.15
CA TYR A 662 -5.12 34.27 -41.36
C TYR A 662 -6.43 33.59 -40.88
N GLY A 663 -7.08 34.09 -39.83
CA GLY A 663 -8.28 33.45 -39.27
C GLY A 663 -9.61 33.86 -39.92
N ILE A 664 -9.76 35.13 -40.34
CA ILE A 664 -11.03 35.64 -40.90
C ILE A 664 -11.19 35.34 -42.40
N PRO A 665 -10.23 35.71 -43.27
CA PRO A 665 -10.33 35.41 -44.69
C PRO A 665 -10.17 33.90 -44.94
N ASN A 666 -9.43 33.20 -44.07
CA ASN A 666 -9.01 31.79 -44.12
C ASN A 666 -8.44 31.30 -45.48
N ASN A 667 -7.95 32.24 -46.30
CA ASN A 667 -7.38 31.94 -47.63
C ASN A 667 -5.85 32.03 -47.66
N ALA A 668 -5.21 32.50 -46.59
CA ALA A 668 -3.77 32.62 -46.47
C ALA A 668 -3.27 31.64 -45.40
N VAL A 669 -2.16 30.96 -45.66
CA VAL A 669 -1.57 29.99 -44.74
C VAL A 669 -0.56 30.70 -43.82
N PRO A 670 -0.70 30.61 -42.49
CA PRO A 670 0.28 31.18 -41.55
C PRO A 670 1.57 30.34 -41.51
N SER A 671 2.68 30.95 -41.12
CA SER A 671 3.87 30.20 -40.70
C SER A 671 3.67 29.56 -39.33
N GLU A 672 4.49 28.57 -38.96
CA GLU A 672 4.39 27.88 -37.66
C GLU A 672 4.38 28.83 -36.46
N ARG A 673 5.26 29.85 -36.46
CA ARG A 673 5.31 30.85 -35.39
C ARG A 673 4.03 31.69 -35.33
N GLN A 674 3.43 31.97 -36.48
CA GLN A 674 2.18 32.70 -36.58
C GLN A 674 1.00 31.85 -36.10
N ALA A 675 0.92 30.59 -36.55
CA ALA A 675 -0.10 29.62 -36.12
C ALA A 675 -0.03 29.36 -34.61
N THR A 676 1.18 29.20 -34.05
CA THR A 676 1.39 29.04 -32.60
C THR A 676 0.89 30.26 -31.82
N ALA A 677 1.15 31.48 -32.30
CA ALA A 677 0.63 32.70 -31.67
C ALA A 677 -0.90 32.75 -31.71
N MET A 678 -1.52 32.28 -32.80
CA MET A 678 -2.97 32.18 -32.93
C MET A 678 -3.59 31.13 -32.00
N LEU A 679 -2.98 29.95 -31.84
CA LEU A 679 -3.44 28.94 -30.86
C LEU A 679 -3.40 29.47 -29.41
N ARG A 680 -2.43 30.31 -29.05
CA ARG A 680 -2.40 30.96 -27.73
C ARG A 680 -3.56 31.93 -27.51
N VAL A 681 -4.08 32.54 -28.58
CA VAL A 681 -5.31 33.35 -28.50
C VAL A 681 -6.50 32.45 -28.15
N LEU A 682 -6.65 31.31 -28.83
CA LEU A 682 -7.73 30.37 -28.58
C LEU A 682 -7.66 29.75 -27.18
N ALA A 683 -6.47 29.37 -26.71
CA ALA A 683 -6.26 28.88 -25.35
C ALA A 683 -6.66 29.91 -24.28
N ARG A 684 -6.43 31.21 -24.52
CA ARG A 684 -6.92 32.27 -23.63
C ARG A 684 -8.44 32.42 -23.69
N MET A 685 -9.06 32.22 -24.85
CA MET A 685 -10.52 32.24 -24.99
C MET A 685 -11.16 31.07 -24.23
N GLU A 686 -10.58 29.88 -24.31
CA GLU A 686 -11.01 28.71 -23.55
C GLU A 686 -10.87 28.93 -22.04
N GLY A 687 -9.73 29.44 -21.59
CA GLY A 687 -9.50 29.74 -20.16
C GLY A 687 -10.47 30.78 -19.58
N LEU A 688 -11.09 31.61 -20.43
CA LEU A 688 -12.12 32.58 -20.07
C LEU A 688 -13.55 32.03 -20.25
N GLY A 689 -13.71 30.79 -20.69
CA GLY A 689 -15.01 30.16 -20.96
C GLY A 689 -15.73 30.73 -22.19
N ILE A 690 -15.01 31.41 -23.10
CA ILE A 690 -15.58 32.04 -24.31
C ILE A 690 -15.85 30.98 -25.39
N ILE A 691 -15.02 29.93 -25.43
CA ILE A 691 -15.15 28.78 -26.33
C ILE A 691 -14.88 27.48 -25.56
N SER A 692 -15.42 26.36 -26.04
CA SER A 692 -15.15 25.03 -25.51
C SER A 692 -13.98 24.36 -26.24
N SER A 693 -13.33 23.39 -25.57
CA SER A 693 -12.13 22.70 -26.08
C SER A 693 -12.35 21.89 -27.36
N ASP A 694 -13.59 21.60 -27.73
CA ASP A 694 -13.97 20.91 -28.97
C ASP A 694 -14.16 21.86 -30.16
N GLN A 695 -14.03 23.17 -29.97
CA GLN A 695 -14.22 24.18 -31.01
C GLN A 695 -12.94 24.57 -31.76
N TYR A 696 -11.75 24.08 -31.37
CA TYR A 696 -10.48 24.41 -32.05
C TYR A 696 -9.35 23.41 -31.85
#